data_AF-A0A7M3X704-F1
#
_entry.id   AF-A0A7M3X704-F1
#
_cell.length_a   1.000
_cell.length_b   1.000
_cell.length_c   1.000
_cell.angle_alpha   90.00
_cell.angle_beta   90.00
_cell.angle_gamma   90.00
#
_symmetry.space_group_name_H-M   'P 1'
#
loop_
_entity.id
_entity.type
_entity.pdbx_description
1 polymer ?
#
loop_
_entity_poly.entity_id
_entity_poly.type
_entity_poly.pdbx_seq_one_letter_code
_entity_poly.pdbx_strand_id
1 'polypeptide(L)'
;MVMMGKKHTAFGFVILMLSASLGGLLIPSSSDSIAGQDRREASLEDAFVGFSINDDQDIWNQTPMPSIAMPQGFDFLSVYDYSDVGVLINNNSEASRTIGWAFVSARNISSERVFIFDNTSAPTKETINREQFTSFFAEPFTEMMQNRSNTSSINYLVTTKGMPLRINGGNNKASFDQEIALVGGTYNSSVGVDGWVDHGYGPLAGNVMEAFSREEQGFFLVTRLTGYTVETALGLIEKANNSLGERGIFALDLATNRNDSGYKFWNDDLYTANTTLNGTMGHPTYFDESSTFLTNISNVMGYASWGSNDGAWAGNMLPNGGFDAANSTSSSGAEHWDATLPSLSSGDSFNWSLQSDTTHGGSSALEAAVAAECSAESGDGAPGIFAEFFDNAGVSFNTGSMPSLIDRVPDHTRIESKLDFPSRNSAYPGLDNRFKNDWGARFSGLINIPEAGNWTFYLTTDDGSELWINEDSLVQNYGSHGMREVSGTTTLDAGVQDFRIEFFQGGGPHGLTLQWEGPNQSKALVPASAYSIAGGRIPSEASLQHHWSFDDSSGSTANDSAQGAANFTLYNMNSSNWRACADGGCLWYDGVDDYLEVDVQDWSGNFTISQWVWANTTTLPNYATVFAAGTQAGSNASFQHAAFSGEWRLHNNQTHAFGAINAQNWTHLVTVFDNGMARQYYDGVLVRSTQFPQGSVNQIDSYRLGVNRAGSTFFQGMIDEVMIWNTSLSDGEVTTLNRDIYLDCAAYSGNGQAAASVQQTFTLPVDHAGHSWLISGHGMRTGDVFGTFEIVVESIDVNGTVLATDTSSAKAFETSWASTTMRFDPPQHTVDLRITIPLNLVATSTDGSVYLDSVDMYPIRPNLGWVNGSIAETAVSTGARSFEPGTTYGQSLIADLLDDGVSGVKGYVYEPYLTAVGLPSVLMTSYASGYNLAESHAAANLQSSWMGVTIGDPKMAPYADLFHDINLIDARLLENASYGQNTTIQLAIANTGMAVANGSLLIQDIQGNIELYNGMLTLPEGDAEGSYQLLNITVVP
;
A
#
# COMPACT_ATOMS: atom_id res chain seq x y z
N MET A 1 -57.66 -49.66 29.33
CA MET A 1 -58.87 -50.50 29.33
C MET A 1 -59.71 -50.03 28.14
N VAL A 2 -59.85 -50.89 27.10
CA VAL A 2 -60.93 -50.91 26.06
C VAL A 2 -61.12 -49.62 25.23
N MET A 3 -61.25 -49.57 23.89
CA MET A 3 -61.15 -50.42 22.70
C MET A 3 -61.15 -49.41 21.52
N MET A 4 -60.26 -49.52 20.53
CA MET A 4 -60.50 -50.10 19.19
C MET A 4 -61.55 -49.41 18.29
N GLY A 5 -61.11 -49.07 17.07
CA GLY A 5 -61.95 -48.88 15.88
C GLY A 5 -61.39 -47.86 14.87
N LYS A 6 -60.22 -48.06 14.24
CA LYS A 6 -60.05 -48.65 12.88
C LYS A 6 -61.04 -48.07 11.85
N LYS A 7 -60.61 -47.22 10.91
CA LYS A 7 -59.81 -47.46 9.68
C LYS A 7 -60.73 -47.41 8.44
N HIS A 8 -60.46 -46.50 7.49
CA HIS A 8 -60.00 -46.83 6.12
C HIS A 8 -60.30 -45.73 5.08
N THR A 9 -59.24 -45.30 4.38
CA THR A 9 -59.11 -45.08 2.90
C THR A 9 -60.02 -44.05 2.22
N ALA A 10 -59.62 -43.26 1.22
CA ALA A 10 -58.52 -43.35 0.25
C ALA A 10 -58.22 -41.97 -0.36
N PHE A 11 -57.05 -41.92 -0.99
CA PHE A 11 -56.52 -40.97 -1.96
C PHE A 11 -57.52 -40.38 -2.97
N GLY A 12 -57.24 -39.13 -3.38
CA GLY A 12 -57.64 -38.59 -4.68
C GLY A 12 -57.48 -37.07 -4.75
N PHE A 13 -56.29 -36.60 -5.14
CA PHE A 13 -56.06 -35.20 -5.54
C PHE A 13 -55.84 -35.18 -7.05
N VAL A 14 -56.68 -34.46 -7.79
CA VAL A 14 -56.39 -33.98 -9.16
C VAL A 14 -56.98 -32.58 -9.38
N ILE A 15 -56.04 -31.62 -9.42
CA ILE A 15 -55.80 -30.50 -10.36
C ILE A 15 -56.97 -29.84 -11.12
N LEU A 16 -56.95 -28.48 -11.12
CA LEU A 16 -56.97 -27.50 -12.24
C LEU A 16 -57.83 -26.28 -11.83
N MET A 17 -57.55 -25.00 -12.14
CA MET A 17 -56.53 -24.31 -12.93
C MET A 17 -56.77 -22.81 -12.71
N LEU A 18 -55.75 -21.96 -12.81
CA LEU A 18 -55.87 -20.73 -13.59
C LEU A 18 -54.49 -20.28 -14.09
N SER A 19 -54.45 -20.23 -15.42
CA SER A 19 -53.44 -19.83 -16.37
C SER A 19 -52.51 -18.66 -16.02
N ALA A 20 -51.21 -18.90 -16.12
CA ALA A 20 -50.28 -18.01 -16.80
C ALA A 20 -49.35 -18.88 -17.67
N SER A 21 -49.25 -18.55 -18.96
CA SER A 21 -48.49 -19.28 -19.97
C SER A 21 -47.01 -18.91 -19.92
N LEU A 22 -46.12 -19.87 -19.67
CA LEU A 22 -44.76 -19.91 -20.21
C LEU A 22 -44.20 -21.32 -20.05
N GLY A 23 -43.75 -21.90 -21.16
CA GLY A 23 -43.26 -23.27 -21.23
C GLY A 23 -41.75 -23.36 -21.06
N GLY A 24 -41.34 -24.41 -20.35
CA GLY A 24 -40.05 -25.09 -20.52
C GLY A 24 -38.94 -24.66 -19.58
N LEU A 25 -38.61 -25.48 -18.57
CA LEU A 25 -37.46 -26.39 -18.59
C LEU A 25 -37.22 -27.03 -17.21
N LEU A 26 -37.05 -28.36 -17.25
CA LEU A 26 -36.14 -29.20 -16.46
C LEU A 26 -36.17 -29.16 -14.92
N ILE A 27 -36.75 -30.24 -14.39
CA ILE A 27 -36.52 -30.79 -13.05
C ILE A 27 -35.08 -31.34 -12.96
N PRO A 28 -34.42 -31.19 -11.81
CA PRO A 28 -33.67 -32.31 -11.25
C PRO A 28 -34.20 -32.66 -9.85
N SER A 29 -34.33 -33.97 -9.69
CA SER A 29 -34.67 -34.68 -8.47
C SER A 29 -33.55 -34.63 -7.44
N SER A 30 -33.90 -34.36 -6.18
CA SER A 30 -33.17 -34.94 -5.05
C SER A 30 -34.14 -35.21 -3.91
N SER A 31 -34.33 -36.50 -3.67
CA SER A 31 -34.85 -37.06 -2.43
C SER A 31 -33.89 -36.71 -1.29
N ASP A 32 -34.40 -36.07 -0.25
CA ASP A 32 -34.14 -36.54 1.12
C ASP A 32 -35.14 -35.98 2.12
N SER A 33 -35.57 -36.89 2.98
CA SER A 33 -36.55 -36.72 4.03
C SER A 33 -35.98 -36.00 5.23
N ILE A 34 -36.63 -34.92 5.69
CA ILE A 34 -36.52 -34.47 7.08
C ILE A 34 -37.92 -34.21 7.63
N ALA A 35 -38.21 -34.94 8.70
CA ALA A 35 -39.41 -34.90 9.48
C ALA A 35 -39.40 -33.73 10.46
N GLY A 36 -40.60 -33.22 10.77
CA GLY A 36 -40.87 -32.49 12.01
C GLY A 36 -40.90 -30.97 11.87
N GLN A 37 -42.06 -30.44 11.48
CA GLN A 37 -42.54 -29.16 11.98
C GLN A 37 -44.05 -29.27 12.22
N ASP A 38 -44.45 -29.05 13.48
CA ASP A 38 -45.84 -28.86 13.90
C ASP A 38 -46.45 -27.71 13.09
N ARG A 39 -47.37 -28.02 12.18
CA ARG A 39 -48.29 -26.99 11.68
C ARG A 39 -49.27 -26.69 12.80
N ARG A 40 -49.14 -25.50 13.42
CA ARG A 40 -50.27 -24.91 14.13
C ARG A 40 -51.43 -24.83 13.14
N GLU A 41 -52.57 -25.43 13.49
CA GLU A 41 -53.84 -25.11 12.86
C GLU A 41 -54.05 -23.61 13.04
N ALA A 42 -53.97 -22.82 11.97
CA ALA A 42 -54.38 -21.43 12.00
C ALA A 42 -55.87 -21.42 12.33
N SER A 43 -56.20 -20.86 13.48
CA SER A 43 -57.58 -20.62 13.86
C SER A 43 -58.18 -19.58 12.93
N LEU A 44 -59.50 -19.53 12.84
CA LEU A 44 -60.19 -18.53 12.04
C LEU A 44 -59.92 -17.10 12.53
N GLU A 45 -59.46 -16.93 13.78
CA GLU A 45 -58.97 -15.65 14.33
C GLU A 45 -57.65 -15.21 13.70
N ASP A 46 -56.78 -16.15 13.28
CA ASP A 46 -55.47 -15.85 12.67
C ASP A 46 -55.59 -15.29 11.24
N ALA A 47 -56.71 -15.53 10.56
CA ALA A 47 -57.01 -14.94 9.25
C ALA A 47 -57.46 -13.47 9.32
N PHE A 48 -57.74 -12.96 10.53
CA PHE A 48 -58.23 -11.60 10.78
C PHE A 48 -57.33 -10.81 11.76
N VAL A 49 -56.13 -11.29 12.07
CA VAL A 49 -55.14 -10.52 12.83
C VAL A 49 -54.74 -9.30 12.01
N GLY A 50 -55.21 -8.12 12.44
CA GLY A 50 -55.09 -6.84 11.71
C GLY A 50 -56.42 -6.13 11.48
N PHE A 51 -57.54 -6.84 11.56
CA PHE A 51 -58.88 -6.23 11.55
C PHE A 51 -59.33 -5.96 12.99
N SER A 52 -59.08 -4.75 13.49
CA SER A 52 -59.72 -4.26 14.72
C SER A 52 -60.98 -3.48 14.38
N ILE A 53 -62.16 -3.97 14.77
CA ILE A 53 -63.33 -3.11 14.92
C ILE A 53 -63.10 -2.33 16.22
N ASN A 54 -62.67 -1.07 16.10
CA ASN A 54 -62.52 -0.20 17.26
C ASN A 54 -63.91 0.13 17.84
N ASP A 55 -64.24 -0.43 19.00
CA ASP A 55 -65.47 -0.11 19.74
C ASP A 55 -65.44 1.30 20.38
N ASP A 56 -64.30 2.01 20.34
CA ASP A 56 -64.09 3.25 21.10
C ASP A 56 -64.34 4.57 20.34
N GLN A 57 -64.66 4.53 19.04
CA GLN A 57 -65.22 5.66 18.30
C GLN A 57 -66.26 5.17 17.31
N ASP A 58 -67.53 5.55 17.49
CA ASP A 58 -68.59 5.26 16.52
C ASP A 58 -68.35 6.08 15.24
N ILE A 59 -67.53 5.53 14.33
CA ILE A 59 -67.13 6.16 13.07
C ILE A 59 -68.35 6.58 12.25
N TRP A 60 -69.47 5.87 12.42
CA TRP A 60 -70.70 6.08 11.68
C TRP A 60 -71.47 7.34 12.10
N ASN A 61 -71.09 7.98 13.20
CA ASN A 61 -71.68 9.23 13.70
C ASN A 61 -70.82 10.48 13.43
N GLN A 62 -69.67 10.34 12.76
CA GLN A 62 -68.82 11.48 12.40
C GLN A 62 -69.52 12.38 11.36
N THR A 63 -69.65 13.69 11.64
CA THR A 63 -70.28 14.66 10.73
C THR A 63 -69.47 15.97 10.66
N PRO A 64 -69.04 16.42 9.47
CA PRO A 64 -69.07 15.70 8.20
C PRO A 64 -68.10 14.52 8.18
N MET A 65 -68.42 13.49 7.41
CA MET A 65 -67.50 12.38 7.15
C MET A 65 -66.26 12.87 6.39
N PRO A 66 -65.07 12.32 6.66
CA PRO A 66 -63.88 12.59 5.83
C PRO A 66 -64.10 12.14 4.38
N SER A 67 -63.62 12.92 3.41
CA SER A 67 -63.53 12.50 2.00
C SER A 67 -62.08 12.22 1.55
N ILE A 68 -61.10 12.61 2.38
CA ILE A 68 -59.67 12.45 2.14
C ILE A 68 -59.09 11.67 3.32
N ALA A 69 -58.41 10.57 3.04
CA ALA A 69 -57.81 9.69 4.04
C ALA A 69 -56.55 10.31 4.69
N MET A 70 -55.71 10.96 3.90
CA MET A 70 -54.47 11.63 4.31
C MET A 70 -54.55 13.14 4.05
N PRO A 71 -55.36 13.90 4.81
CA PRO A 71 -55.63 15.30 4.54
C PRO A 71 -54.42 16.24 4.71
N GLN A 72 -53.32 15.76 5.29
CA GLN A 72 -52.06 16.52 5.42
C GLN A 72 -51.09 16.24 4.26
N GLY A 73 -51.46 15.38 3.31
CA GLY A 73 -50.55 14.94 2.24
C GLY A 73 -49.50 13.94 2.74
N PHE A 74 -48.52 13.70 1.87
CA PHE A 74 -47.35 12.88 2.15
C PHE A 74 -46.09 13.76 2.14
N ASP A 75 -45.33 13.74 3.23
CA ASP A 75 -43.96 14.24 3.30
C ASP A 75 -42.94 13.10 3.54
N PHE A 76 -41.65 13.40 3.38
CA PHE A 76 -40.56 12.41 3.52
C PHE A 76 -40.63 11.61 4.84
N LEU A 77 -40.91 12.24 5.97
CA LEU A 77 -40.96 11.55 7.28
C LEU A 77 -42.31 10.90 7.56
N SER A 78 -43.35 11.22 6.79
CA SER A 78 -44.62 10.50 6.79
C SER A 78 -44.59 9.22 5.95
N VAL A 79 -43.68 9.15 4.96
CA VAL A 79 -43.51 8.00 4.06
C VAL A 79 -42.43 7.06 4.58
N TYR A 80 -41.33 7.60 5.11
CA TYR A 80 -40.23 6.81 5.65
C TYR A 80 -40.23 6.85 7.19
N ASP A 81 -40.59 5.73 7.81
CA ASP A 81 -40.52 5.59 9.26
C ASP A 81 -39.10 5.23 9.73
N TYR A 82 -38.50 6.11 10.53
CA TYR A 82 -37.20 5.92 11.19
C TYR A 82 -37.34 5.50 12.66
N SER A 83 -38.56 5.15 13.09
CA SER A 83 -38.85 4.66 14.44
C SER A 83 -38.33 3.25 14.71
N ASP A 84 -37.53 2.66 13.83
CA ASP A 84 -36.82 1.40 14.05
C ASP A 84 -35.31 1.50 13.71
N VAL A 85 -34.79 2.73 13.64
CA VAL A 85 -33.39 3.02 13.26
C VAL A 85 -32.56 3.45 14.47
N GLY A 86 -31.39 2.82 14.64
CA GLY A 86 -30.35 3.20 15.59
C GLY A 86 -29.10 3.79 14.93
N VAL A 87 -28.40 4.69 15.63
CA VAL A 87 -27.20 5.38 15.10
C VAL A 87 -25.99 5.13 15.99
N LEU A 88 -24.88 4.69 15.40
CA LEU A 88 -23.62 4.41 16.08
C LEU A 88 -22.62 5.56 15.86
N ILE A 89 -22.14 6.16 16.95
CA ILE A 89 -21.26 7.33 16.93
C ILE A 89 -19.99 7.05 17.74
N ASN A 90 -18.82 7.15 17.11
CA ASN A 90 -17.54 7.13 17.80
C ASN A 90 -17.19 8.54 18.27
N ASN A 91 -17.24 8.79 19.58
CA ASN A 91 -17.06 10.14 20.13
C ASN A 91 -15.62 10.67 19.96
N ASN A 92 -14.65 9.79 19.73
CA ASN A 92 -13.26 10.18 19.45
C ASN A 92 -13.06 10.64 18.00
N SER A 93 -14.02 10.42 17.11
CA SER A 93 -13.94 10.85 15.70
C SER A 93 -14.83 12.07 15.44
N GLU A 94 -14.22 13.17 14.97
CA GLU A 94 -14.96 14.36 14.57
C GLU A 94 -15.91 14.11 13.39
N ALA A 95 -15.46 13.34 12.40
CA ALA A 95 -16.30 12.93 11.26
C ALA A 95 -17.53 12.15 11.73
N SER A 96 -17.34 11.16 12.62
CA SER A 96 -18.43 10.31 13.11
C SER A 96 -19.48 11.11 13.88
N ARG A 97 -19.04 12.03 14.74
CA ARG A 97 -19.95 12.94 15.49
C ARG A 97 -20.73 13.84 14.55
N THR A 98 -20.05 14.46 13.58
CA THR A 98 -20.67 15.42 12.67
C THR A 98 -21.76 14.76 11.83
N ILE A 99 -21.44 13.62 11.20
CA ILE A 99 -22.37 12.89 10.35
C ILE A 99 -23.50 12.27 11.17
N GLY A 100 -23.17 11.64 12.30
CA GLY A 100 -24.13 10.95 13.16
C GLY A 100 -25.19 11.91 13.71
N TRP A 101 -24.80 13.06 14.24
CA TRP A 101 -25.76 14.04 14.75
C TRP A 101 -26.56 14.74 13.64
N ALA A 102 -25.95 14.98 12.47
CA ALA A 102 -26.69 15.49 11.32
C ALA A 102 -27.80 14.51 10.90
N PHE A 103 -27.50 13.21 10.85
CA PHE A 103 -28.50 12.18 10.53
C PHE A 103 -29.59 12.06 11.59
N VAL A 104 -29.22 12.04 12.88
CA VAL A 104 -30.18 12.03 14.00
C VAL A 104 -31.14 13.20 13.90
N SER A 105 -30.63 14.41 13.62
CA SER A 105 -31.46 15.61 13.45
C SER A 105 -32.34 15.54 12.21
N ALA A 106 -31.81 15.06 11.08
CA ALA A 106 -32.53 14.99 9.82
C ALA A 106 -33.65 13.95 9.79
N ARG A 107 -33.58 12.93 10.67
CA ARG A 107 -34.53 11.81 10.75
C ARG A 107 -35.36 11.79 12.04
N ASN A 108 -35.21 12.80 12.89
CA ASN A 108 -35.89 12.89 14.19
C ASN A 108 -35.70 11.62 15.06
N ILE A 109 -34.48 11.09 15.09
CA ILE A 109 -34.17 9.84 15.82
C ILE A 109 -34.13 10.13 17.32
N SER A 110 -34.87 9.32 18.09
CA SER A 110 -34.88 9.42 19.56
C SER A 110 -33.48 9.22 20.15
N SER A 111 -33.14 9.99 21.18
CA SER A 111 -31.87 9.87 21.91
C SER A 111 -31.64 8.47 22.50
N GLU A 112 -32.72 7.73 22.80
CA GLU A 112 -32.65 6.32 23.26
C GLU A 112 -32.08 5.36 22.20
N ARG A 113 -32.00 5.79 20.94
CA ARG A 113 -31.47 4.99 19.81
C ARG A 113 -30.15 5.50 19.27
N VAL A 114 -29.52 6.44 19.98
CA VAL A 114 -28.17 6.92 19.68
C VAL A 114 -27.17 6.21 20.59
N PHE A 115 -26.25 5.46 20.00
CA PHE A 115 -25.24 4.66 20.68
C PHE A 115 -23.89 5.34 20.55
N ILE A 116 -23.40 5.91 21.66
CA ILE A 116 -22.17 6.70 21.67
C ILE A 116 -21.06 5.89 22.31
N PHE A 117 -19.95 5.72 21.58
CA PHE A 117 -18.73 5.07 22.07
C PHE A 117 -17.77 6.13 22.60
N ASP A 118 -17.74 6.28 23.93
CA ASP A 118 -17.04 7.39 24.64
C ASP A 118 -15.66 7.03 25.19
N ASN A 119 -15.22 5.78 25.05
CA ASN A 119 -13.92 5.37 25.58
C ASN A 119 -12.80 6.06 24.78
N THR A 120 -11.96 6.86 25.45
CA THR A 120 -10.87 7.64 24.79
C THR A 120 -9.83 6.78 24.06
N SER A 121 -9.78 5.47 24.35
CA SER A 121 -8.90 4.52 23.67
C SER A 121 -9.55 3.84 22.46
N ALA A 122 -10.84 4.11 22.18
CA ALA A 122 -11.52 3.54 21.03
C ALA A 122 -10.87 4.04 19.72
N PRO A 123 -10.47 3.12 18.82
CA PRO A 123 -9.74 3.47 17.60
C PRO A 123 -10.63 4.22 16.59
N THR A 124 -10.02 5.15 15.85
CA THR A 124 -10.67 5.90 14.76
C THR A 124 -10.20 5.49 13.36
N LYS A 125 -9.20 4.59 13.29
CA LYS A 125 -8.66 4.04 12.04
C LYS A 125 -9.64 3.05 11.37
N GLU A 126 -9.57 2.94 10.05
CA GLU A 126 -10.44 2.05 9.28
C GLU A 126 -10.23 0.56 9.58
N THR A 127 -9.01 0.15 9.96
CA THR A 127 -8.68 -1.26 10.23
C THR A 127 -8.32 -1.48 11.69
N ILE A 128 -9.11 -2.31 12.37
CA ILE A 128 -8.90 -2.68 13.78
C ILE A 128 -8.68 -4.19 13.90
N ASN A 129 -8.11 -4.66 15.01
CA ASN A 129 -8.05 -6.10 15.28
C ASN A 129 -9.32 -6.59 15.99
N ARG A 130 -9.47 -7.91 16.13
CA ARG A 130 -10.65 -8.54 16.76
C ARG A 130 -10.87 -8.10 18.21
N GLU A 131 -9.81 -8.01 19.00
CA GLU A 131 -9.90 -7.59 20.40
C GLU A 131 -10.42 -6.15 20.50
N GLN A 132 -9.92 -5.25 19.66
CA GLN A 132 -10.40 -3.88 19.56
C GLN A 132 -11.87 -3.80 19.17
N PHE A 133 -12.34 -4.64 18.24
CA PHE A 133 -13.76 -4.70 17.88
C PHE A 133 -14.62 -5.10 19.08
N THR A 134 -14.25 -6.19 19.76
CA THR A 134 -14.99 -6.73 20.89
C THR A 134 -15.07 -5.71 22.03
N SER A 135 -13.92 -5.24 22.51
CA SER A 135 -13.84 -4.44 23.74
C SER A 135 -14.33 -3.00 23.59
N PHE A 136 -14.16 -2.38 22.41
CA PHE A 136 -14.53 -0.97 22.22
C PHE A 136 -15.88 -0.77 21.55
N PHE A 137 -16.44 -1.78 20.89
CA PHE A 137 -17.68 -1.63 20.12
C PHE A 137 -18.72 -2.71 20.44
N ALA A 138 -18.43 -3.99 20.26
CA ALA A 138 -19.45 -5.04 20.39
C ALA A 138 -20.00 -5.19 21.83
N GLU A 139 -19.11 -5.25 22.83
CA GLU A 139 -19.50 -5.36 24.25
C GLU A 139 -20.21 -4.08 24.74
N PRO A 140 -19.67 -2.85 24.53
CA PRO A 140 -20.37 -1.63 24.88
C PRO A 140 -21.73 -1.49 24.19
N PHE A 141 -21.85 -1.89 22.91
CA PHE A 141 -23.13 -1.88 22.20
C PHE A 141 -24.13 -2.83 22.84
N THR A 142 -23.71 -4.04 23.21
CA THR A 142 -24.54 -5.02 23.91
C THR A 142 -25.03 -4.49 25.26
N GLU A 143 -24.14 -3.86 26.04
CA GLU A 143 -24.50 -3.25 27.33
C GLU A 143 -25.52 -2.12 27.16
N MET A 144 -25.30 -1.22 26.19
CA MET A 144 -26.25 -0.14 25.88
C MET A 144 -27.61 -0.69 25.43
N MET A 145 -27.63 -1.75 24.63
CA MET A 145 -28.86 -2.40 24.17
C MET A 145 -29.67 -3.01 25.32
N GLN A 146 -29.00 -3.63 26.31
CA GLN A 146 -29.64 -4.25 27.48
C GLN A 146 -30.18 -3.22 28.48
N ASN A 147 -29.54 -2.06 28.60
CA ASN A 147 -29.90 -1.03 29.57
C ASN A 147 -31.03 -0.10 29.11
N ARG A 148 -31.51 -0.24 27.87
CA ARG A 148 -32.53 0.64 27.27
C ARG A 148 -33.80 -0.14 26.94
N SER A 149 -34.95 0.42 27.29
CA SER A 149 -36.25 -0.27 27.24
C SER A 149 -36.93 -0.32 25.87
N ASN A 150 -36.41 0.38 24.85
CA ASN A 150 -37.03 0.48 23.52
C ASN A 150 -36.08 0.11 22.36
N THR A 151 -35.13 -0.77 22.64
CA THR A 151 -34.11 -1.25 21.69
C THR A 151 -34.48 -2.55 20.99
N SER A 152 -35.48 -3.29 21.50
CA SER A 152 -36.00 -4.51 20.88
C SER A 152 -36.70 -4.25 19.55
N SER A 153 -37.15 -3.02 19.29
CA SER A 153 -37.81 -2.57 18.06
C SER A 153 -36.84 -2.04 16.98
N ILE A 154 -35.52 -2.10 17.22
CA ILE A 154 -34.54 -1.61 16.26
C ILE A 154 -34.29 -2.69 15.20
N ASN A 155 -34.56 -2.35 13.95
CA ASN A 155 -34.33 -3.19 12.76
C ASN A 155 -33.05 -2.78 12.02
N TYR A 156 -32.72 -1.48 12.05
CA TYR A 156 -31.65 -0.89 11.25
C TYR A 156 -30.61 -0.21 12.13
N LEU A 157 -29.34 -0.31 11.74
CA LEU A 157 -28.25 0.47 12.34
C LEU A 157 -27.55 1.31 11.27
N VAL A 158 -27.15 2.52 11.65
CA VAL A 158 -26.38 3.43 10.81
C VAL A 158 -25.01 3.67 11.43
N THR A 159 -23.96 3.33 10.69
CA THR A 159 -22.56 3.68 11.00
C THR A 159 -22.12 4.89 10.17
N THR A 160 -20.98 5.50 10.51
CA THR A 160 -20.52 6.76 9.90
C THR A 160 -19.02 6.72 9.59
N LYS A 161 -18.53 7.60 8.69
CA LYS A 161 -17.08 7.83 8.53
C LYS A 161 -16.48 8.17 9.91
N GLY A 162 -15.40 7.48 10.29
CA GLY A 162 -14.82 7.56 11.62
C GLY A 162 -15.19 6.43 12.58
N MET A 163 -16.20 5.62 12.23
CA MET A 163 -16.30 4.25 12.73
C MET A 163 -15.33 3.35 11.95
N PRO A 164 -14.66 2.37 12.59
CA PRO A 164 -13.84 1.39 11.90
C PRO A 164 -14.59 0.75 10.73
N LEU A 165 -13.89 0.46 9.64
CA LEU A 165 -14.45 -0.10 8.41
C LEU A 165 -14.39 -1.63 8.43
N ARG A 166 -13.29 -2.20 8.95
CA ARG A 166 -13.02 -3.63 8.89
C ARG A 166 -12.22 -4.16 10.06
N ILE A 167 -12.35 -5.47 10.26
CA ILE A 167 -11.67 -6.22 11.31
C ILE A 167 -10.59 -7.09 10.66
N ASN A 168 -9.34 -6.87 11.06
CA ASN A 168 -8.18 -7.69 10.69
C ASN A 168 -7.99 -8.81 11.73
N GLY A 169 -8.33 -10.04 11.37
CA GLY A 169 -8.31 -11.19 12.28
C GLY A 169 -7.47 -12.40 11.83
N GLY A 170 -6.64 -12.26 10.80
CA GLY A 170 -6.02 -13.42 10.16
C GLY A 170 -7.00 -14.05 9.18
N ASN A 171 -7.58 -15.21 9.50
CA ASN A 171 -8.53 -15.91 8.63
C ASN A 171 -9.96 -15.34 8.71
N ASN A 172 -10.42 -14.92 9.90
CA ASN A 172 -11.78 -14.39 10.12
C ASN A 172 -11.92 -12.89 9.80
N LYS A 173 -11.63 -12.53 8.53
CA LYS A 173 -11.77 -11.17 8.00
C LYS A 173 -13.24 -10.84 7.74
N ALA A 174 -13.68 -9.70 8.26
CA ALA A 174 -15.05 -9.21 8.07
C ALA A 174 -15.10 -7.67 8.05
N SER A 175 -16.18 -7.11 7.51
CA SER A 175 -16.49 -5.70 7.70
C SER A 175 -17.00 -5.46 9.12
N PHE A 176 -16.75 -4.25 9.64
CA PHE A 176 -17.29 -3.86 10.95
C PHE A 176 -18.83 -3.96 10.95
N ASP A 177 -19.43 -3.52 9.86
CA ASP A 177 -20.88 -3.38 9.69
C ASP A 177 -21.59 -4.73 9.67
N GLN A 178 -20.99 -5.76 9.06
CA GLN A 178 -21.56 -7.11 9.03
C GLN A 178 -21.38 -7.86 10.34
N GLU A 179 -20.36 -7.55 11.13
CA GLU A 179 -20.15 -8.18 12.43
C GLU A 179 -21.04 -7.55 13.50
N ILE A 180 -21.14 -6.21 13.52
CA ILE A 180 -22.04 -5.52 14.45
C ILE A 180 -23.52 -5.85 14.16
N ALA A 181 -23.86 -6.18 12.91
CA ALA A 181 -25.20 -6.62 12.50
C ALA A 181 -25.70 -7.86 13.26
N LEU A 182 -24.78 -8.74 13.68
CA LEU A 182 -25.12 -10.01 14.32
C LEU A 182 -25.14 -9.95 15.85
N VAL A 183 -24.61 -8.85 16.42
CA VAL A 183 -24.45 -8.71 17.86
C VAL A 183 -25.81 -8.71 18.57
N GLY A 184 -25.97 -9.61 19.54
CA GLY A 184 -27.20 -9.76 20.31
C GLY A 184 -28.39 -10.36 19.53
N GLY A 185 -28.15 -10.89 18.33
CA GLY A 185 -29.14 -11.57 17.49
C GLY A 185 -29.01 -13.09 17.48
N THR A 186 -29.81 -13.77 16.65
CA THR A 186 -29.81 -15.24 16.48
C THR A 186 -28.46 -15.75 15.96
N TYR A 187 -27.80 -14.93 15.13
CA TYR A 187 -26.51 -15.26 14.51
C TYR A 187 -25.29 -14.80 15.32
N ASN A 188 -25.47 -14.38 16.58
CA ASN A 188 -24.38 -13.84 17.41
C ASN A 188 -23.20 -14.81 17.59
N SER A 189 -23.42 -16.13 17.52
CA SER A 189 -22.35 -17.12 17.58
C SER A 189 -21.42 -17.13 16.36
N SER A 190 -21.84 -16.52 15.25
CA SER A 190 -21.03 -16.40 14.02
C SER A 190 -20.04 -15.24 14.09
N VAL A 191 -20.20 -14.31 15.05
CA VAL A 191 -19.26 -13.20 15.25
C VAL A 191 -17.86 -13.75 15.52
N GLY A 192 -16.92 -13.44 14.63
CA GLY A 192 -15.53 -13.89 14.74
C GLY A 192 -15.24 -15.31 14.29
N VAL A 193 -16.20 -15.98 13.69
CA VAL A 193 -15.99 -17.25 12.98
C VAL A 193 -15.40 -16.99 11.60
N ASP A 194 -14.67 -17.96 11.07
CA ASP A 194 -14.12 -17.91 9.71
C ASP A 194 -15.21 -18.17 8.67
N GLY A 195 -15.28 -17.35 7.61
CA GLY A 195 -16.32 -17.42 6.58
C GLY A 195 -17.55 -16.53 6.83
N TRP A 196 -18.70 -16.93 6.29
CA TRP A 196 -19.98 -16.22 6.41
C TRP A 196 -21.09 -17.14 6.90
N VAL A 197 -22.24 -16.55 7.24
CA VAL A 197 -23.49 -17.25 7.50
C VAL A 197 -24.57 -16.74 6.55
N ASP A 198 -25.39 -17.64 6.01
CA ASP A 198 -26.49 -17.27 5.13
C ASP A 198 -27.77 -16.97 5.93
N HIS A 199 -28.45 -15.87 5.61
CA HIS A 199 -29.77 -15.53 6.17
C HIS A 199 -30.91 -15.82 5.19
N GLY A 200 -32.14 -15.89 5.70
CA GLY A 200 -33.33 -16.31 4.93
C GLY A 200 -34.19 -15.17 4.37
N TYR A 201 -33.69 -13.95 4.34
CA TYR A 201 -34.52 -12.78 3.99
C TYR A 201 -34.58 -12.56 2.48
N GLY A 202 -35.81 -12.47 1.95
CA GLY A 202 -36.08 -12.07 0.56
C GLY A 202 -36.04 -13.18 -0.51
N PRO A 203 -36.24 -12.80 -1.77
CA PRO A 203 -36.44 -13.70 -2.92
C PRO A 203 -35.21 -14.50 -3.31
N LEU A 204 -34.00 -14.02 -3.04
CA LEU A 204 -32.80 -14.82 -3.28
C LEU A 204 -32.75 -16.07 -2.38
N ALA A 205 -33.32 -15.99 -1.17
CA ALA A 205 -33.48 -17.14 -0.28
C ALA A 205 -34.69 -18.03 -0.64
N GLY A 206 -35.44 -17.68 -1.71
CA GLY A 206 -36.66 -18.37 -2.12
C GLY A 206 -37.92 -17.95 -1.37
N ASN A 207 -37.88 -16.85 -0.61
CA ASN A 207 -39.02 -16.30 0.14
C ASN A 207 -39.63 -15.08 -0.57
N VAL A 208 -40.83 -14.66 -0.20
CA VAL A 208 -41.41 -13.41 -0.72
C VAL A 208 -40.73 -12.19 -0.11
N MET A 209 -40.75 -11.05 -0.80
CA MET A 209 -40.32 -9.79 -0.19
C MET A 209 -41.37 -9.32 0.83
N GLU A 210 -40.93 -9.07 2.05
CA GLU A 210 -41.74 -8.58 3.17
C GLU A 210 -40.96 -7.50 3.92
N ALA A 211 -41.65 -6.68 4.71
CA ALA A 211 -41.01 -5.67 5.54
C ALA A 211 -40.05 -6.35 6.53
N PHE A 212 -38.82 -5.83 6.66
CA PHE A 212 -37.81 -6.48 7.48
C PHE A 212 -38.13 -6.34 8.97
N SER A 213 -38.08 -7.47 9.68
CA SER A 213 -38.19 -7.54 11.14
C SER A 213 -36.98 -8.27 11.72
N ARG A 214 -36.21 -7.58 12.58
CA ARG A 214 -35.11 -8.20 13.33
C ARG A 214 -35.60 -9.33 14.24
N GLU A 215 -36.80 -9.22 14.78
CA GLU A 215 -37.36 -10.24 15.67
C GLU A 215 -37.50 -11.59 14.95
N GLU A 216 -37.86 -11.55 13.67
CA GLU A 216 -38.02 -12.74 12.83
C GLU A 216 -36.69 -13.17 12.22
N GLN A 217 -35.94 -12.22 11.65
CA GLN A 217 -34.74 -12.51 10.88
C GLN A 217 -33.50 -12.71 11.77
N GLY A 218 -33.47 -12.13 12.97
CA GLY A 218 -32.43 -12.39 13.97
C GLY A 218 -31.12 -11.59 13.80
N PHE A 219 -31.09 -10.55 12.97
CA PHE A 219 -29.95 -9.65 12.77
C PHE A 219 -30.41 -8.22 12.45
N PHE A 220 -29.49 -7.24 12.48
CA PHE A 220 -29.76 -5.87 12.05
C PHE A 220 -29.40 -5.67 10.58
N LEU A 221 -30.16 -4.83 9.86
CA LEU A 221 -29.70 -4.27 8.60
C LEU A 221 -28.79 -3.07 8.89
N VAL A 222 -27.54 -3.15 8.47
CA VAL A 222 -26.55 -2.10 8.75
C VAL A 222 -26.19 -1.36 7.47
N THR A 223 -26.30 -0.03 7.53
CA THR A 223 -25.86 0.87 6.47
C THR A 223 -24.84 1.87 7.02
N ARG A 224 -24.10 2.50 6.11
CA ARG A 224 -23.06 3.47 6.44
C ARG A 224 -23.27 4.78 5.71
N LEU A 225 -23.01 5.89 6.41
CA LEU A 225 -22.86 7.21 5.80
C LEU A 225 -21.36 7.56 5.74
N THR A 226 -20.77 7.42 4.56
CA THR A 226 -19.33 7.61 4.33
C THR A 226 -19.04 8.11 2.92
N GLY A 227 -17.78 8.48 2.68
CA GLY A 227 -17.20 8.93 1.41
C GLY A 227 -15.76 9.38 1.66
N TYR A 228 -15.07 9.90 0.64
CA TYR A 228 -13.75 10.49 0.86
C TYR A 228 -13.78 11.61 1.90
N THR A 229 -14.86 12.41 1.88
CA THR A 229 -15.04 13.56 2.76
C THR A 229 -16.29 13.42 3.64
N VAL A 230 -16.36 14.24 4.69
CA VAL A 230 -17.58 14.40 5.50
C VAL A 230 -18.71 14.99 4.66
N GLU A 231 -18.41 15.86 3.70
CA GLU A 231 -19.38 16.48 2.82
C GLU A 231 -20.08 15.46 1.92
N THR A 232 -19.32 14.54 1.30
CA THR A 232 -19.89 13.42 0.53
C THR A 232 -20.87 12.61 1.38
N ALA A 233 -20.49 12.30 2.63
CA ALA A 233 -21.34 11.53 3.55
C ALA A 233 -22.62 12.28 3.97
N LEU A 234 -22.54 13.60 4.20
CA LEU A 234 -23.71 14.43 4.49
C LEU A 234 -24.62 14.57 3.26
N GLY A 235 -24.04 14.63 2.06
CA GLY A 235 -24.77 14.66 0.80
C GLY A 235 -25.68 13.46 0.59
N LEU A 236 -25.34 12.28 1.14
CA LEU A 236 -26.21 11.09 1.08
C LEU A 236 -27.55 11.32 1.81
N ILE A 237 -27.57 12.10 2.89
CA ILE A 237 -28.79 12.45 3.65
C ILE A 237 -29.70 13.33 2.79
N GLU A 238 -29.10 14.29 2.08
CA GLU A 238 -29.81 15.20 1.17
C GLU A 238 -30.32 14.49 -0.09
N LYS A 239 -29.51 13.61 -0.68
CA LYS A 239 -29.92 12.78 -1.82
C LYS A 239 -31.14 11.92 -1.47
N ALA A 240 -31.16 11.32 -0.28
CA ALA A 240 -32.33 10.59 0.20
C ALA A 240 -33.55 11.51 0.38
N ASN A 241 -33.41 12.70 0.97
CA ASN A 241 -34.54 13.63 1.14
C ASN A 241 -35.26 13.97 -0.18
N ASN A 242 -34.49 14.01 -1.26
CA ASN A 242 -34.96 14.39 -2.58
C ASN A 242 -35.18 13.19 -3.51
N SER A 243 -35.26 11.95 -3.00
CA SER A 243 -35.39 10.75 -3.84
C SER A 243 -36.81 10.33 -4.14
N LEU A 244 -37.79 10.65 -3.29
CA LEU A 244 -39.16 10.13 -3.42
C LEU A 244 -39.80 10.56 -4.74
N GLY A 245 -40.26 9.60 -5.55
CA GLY A 245 -40.86 9.85 -6.87
C GLY A 245 -39.85 10.05 -8.00
N GLU A 246 -38.55 10.09 -7.72
CA GLU A 246 -37.51 10.21 -8.75
C GLU A 246 -37.48 8.97 -9.65
N ARG A 247 -37.16 9.16 -10.93
CA ARG A 247 -37.11 8.10 -11.94
C ARG A 247 -35.94 8.32 -12.89
N GLY A 248 -35.30 7.23 -13.29
CA GLY A 248 -34.17 7.26 -14.20
C GLY A 248 -34.00 5.95 -14.95
N ILE A 249 -32.85 5.82 -15.60
CA ILE A 249 -32.47 4.64 -16.38
C ILE A 249 -31.69 3.67 -15.50
N PHE A 250 -31.94 2.37 -15.68
CA PHE A 250 -31.08 1.31 -15.19
C PHE A 250 -29.98 1.02 -16.22
N ALA A 251 -28.74 1.39 -15.90
CA ALA A 251 -27.56 1.16 -16.72
C ALA A 251 -26.88 -0.14 -16.30
N LEU A 252 -26.89 -1.13 -17.19
CA LEU A 252 -26.36 -2.47 -16.96
C LEU A 252 -25.19 -2.71 -17.92
N ASP A 253 -23.99 -2.86 -17.37
CA ASP A 253 -22.74 -3.01 -18.12
C ASP A 253 -22.22 -4.45 -18.02
N LEU A 254 -22.25 -5.16 -19.15
CA LEU A 254 -21.84 -6.56 -19.25
C LEU A 254 -20.38 -6.67 -19.70
N ALA A 255 -19.61 -7.51 -19.02
CA ALA A 255 -18.25 -7.84 -19.43
C ALA A 255 -18.25 -9.03 -20.40
N THR A 256 -18.07 -8.78 -21.70
CA THR A 256 -18.11 -9.84 -22.75
C THR A 256 -17.04 -10.91 -22.58
N ASN A 257 -15.89 -10.57 -22.01
CA ASN A 257 -14.81 -11.51 -21.66
C ASN A 257 -15.21 -12.52 -20.57
N ARG A 258 -16.36 -12.35 -19.90
CA ARG A 258 -16.85 -13.24 -18.84
C ARG A 258 -17.87 -14.27 -19.33
N ASN A 259 -18.33 -14.19 -20.57
CA ASN A 259 -19.36 -15.08 -21.14
C ASN A 259 -18.98 -16.57 -21.18
N ASP A 260 -17.68 -16.88 -21.30
CA ASP A 260 -17.17 -18.26 -21.31
C ASP A 260 -16.44 -18.65 -20.02
N SER A 261 -16.55 -17.82 -18.97
CA SER A 261 -15.84 -18.02 -17.71
C SER A 261 -16.66 -18.83 -16.71
N GLY A 262 -15.99 -19.39 -15.68
CA GLY A 262 -16.68 -19.99 -14.53
C GLY A 262 -17.56 -19.02 -13.72
N TYR A 263 -17.48 -17.71 -14.01
CA TYR A 263 -18.24 -16.64 -13.37
C TYR A 263 -19.35 -16.09 -14.27
N LYS A 264 -19.66 -16.76 -15.39
CA LYS A 264 -20.73 -16.39 -16.33
C LYS A 264 -22.08 -16.11 -15.65
N PHE A 265 -22.34 -16.72 -14.49
CA PHE A 265 -23.59 -16.53 -13.74
C PHE A 265 -23.93 -15.05 -13.49
N TRP A 266 -22.95 -14.17 -13.32
CA TRP A 266 -23.22 -12.74 -13.13
C TRP A 266 -23.65 -12.04 -14.42
N ASN A 267 -23.11 -12.42 -15.58
CA ASN A 267 -23.66 -11.97 -16.87
C ASN A 267 -25.09 -12.49 -17.07
N ASP A 268 -25.35 -13.74 -16.71
CA ASP A 268 -26.70 -14.33 -16.76
C ASP A 268 -27.67 -13.59 -15.83
N ASP A 269 -27.19 -13.12 -14.68
CA ASP A 269 -27.96 -12.28 -13.77
C ASP A 269 -28.26 -10.89 -14.37
N LEU A 270 -27.30 -10.25 -15.04
CA LEU A 270 -27.53 -8.99 -15.75
C LEU A 270 -28.56 -9.13 -16.90
N TYR A 271 -28.52 -10.23 -17.65
CA TYR A 271 -29.57 -10.56 -18.64
C TYR A 271 -30.95 -10.71 -17.97
N THR A 272 -30.99 -11.33 -16.80
CA THR A 272 -32.22 -11.51 -16.00
C THR A 272 -32.73 -10.17 -15.48
N ALA A 273 -31.84 -9.31 -14.98
CA ALA A 273 -32.15 -7.96 -14.54
C ALA A 273 -32.74 -7.12 -15.69
N ASN A 274 -32.11 -7.14 -16.87
CA ASN A 274 -32.62 -6.45 -18.05
C ASN A 274 -34.02 -6.95 -18.45
N THR A 275 -34.21 -8.27 -18.49
CA THR A 275 -35.50 -8.89 -18.86
C THR A 275 -36.61 -8.46 -17.89
N THR A 276 -36.33 -8.43 -16.59
CA THR A 276 -37.33 -8.06 -15.57
C THR A 276 -37.60 -6.56 -15.57
N LEU A 277 -36.55 -5.73 -15.53
CA LEU A 277 -36.68 -4.27 -15.45
C LEU A 277 -37.32 -3.69 -16.72
N ASN A 278 -36.77 -4.00 -17.90
CA ASN A 278 -37.25 -3.46 -19.17
C ASN A 278 -38.49 -4.20 -19.68
N GLY A 279 -38.55 -5.52 -19.52
CA GLY A 279 -39.63 -6.35 -20.04
C GLY A 279 -40.85 -6.37 -19.12
N THR A 280 -40.70 -6.93 -17.92
CA THR A 280 -41.83 -7.18 -17.01
C THR A 280 -42.33 -5.91 -16.30
N MET A 281 -41.40 -5.09 -15.81
CA MET A 281 -41.72 -3.88 -15.02
C MET A 281 -41.84 -2.62 -15.89
N GLY A 282 -41.27 -2.62 -17.10
CA GLY A 282 -41.36 -1.51 -18.05
C GLY A 282 -40.51 -0.29 -17.68
N HIS A 283 -39.47 -0.46 -16.87
CA HIS A 283 -38.50 0.61 -16.55
C HIS A 283 -37.49 0.81 -17.68
N PRO A 284 -37.10 2.07 -17.99
CA PRO A 284 -36.05 2.34 -18.96
C PRO A 284 -34.72 1.69 -18.54
N THR A 285 -34.17 0.82 -19.41
CA THR A 285 -32.91 0.13 -19.17
C THR A 285 -31.97 0.32 -20.35
N TYR A 286 -30.74 0.73 -20.07
CA TYR A 286 -29.63 0.73 -21.02
C TYR A 286 -28.76 -0.49 -20.71
N PHE A 287 -28.71 -1.46 -21.63
CA PHE A 287 -27.94 -2.68 -21.46
C PHE A 287 -26.78 -2.68 -22.46
N ASP A 288 -25.57 -2.47 -21.96
CA ASP A 288 -24.35 -2.51 -22.78
C ASP A 288 -23.81 -3.94 -22.87
N GLU A 289 -23.63 -4.41 -24.09
CA GLU A 289 -23.04 -5.72 -24.41
C GLU A 289 -21.70 -5.55 -25.14
N SER A 290 -21.12 -4.34 -25.12
CA SER A 290 -19.84 -4.05 -25.75
C SER A 290 -18.66 -4.60 -24.93
N SER A 291 -17.44 -4.41 -25.44
CA SER A 291 -16.21 -4.71 -24.69
C SER A 291 -15.60 -3.45 -24.05
N THR A 292 -16.32 -2.33 -24.05
CA THR A 292 -15.87 -1.06 -23.48
C THR A 292 -16.63 -0.79 -22.19
N PHE A 293 -15.94 -0.23 -21.19
CA PHE A 293 -16.56 0.09 -19.91
C PHE A 293 -17.59 1.22 -20.06
N LEU A 294 -18.80 1.05 -19.50
CA LEU A 294 -19.87 2.01 -19.65
C LEU A 294 -19.61 3.29 -18.85
N THR A 295 -19.71 4.45 -19.51
CA THR A 295 -19.56 5.78 -18.86
C THR A 295 -20.39 6.85 -19.58
N ASN A 296 -20.45 8.06 -19.03
CA ASN A 296 -21.14 9.24 -19.57
C ASN A 296 -22.65 9.07 -19.83
N ILE A 297 -23.30 8.18 -19.08
CA ILE A 297 -24.76 8.06 -19.11
C ILE A 297 -25.35 9.01 -18.06
N SER A 298 -26.30 9.85 -18.48
CA SER A 298 -27.05 10.75 -17.60
C SER A 298 -28.38 10.14 -17.16
N ASN A 299 -28.97 10.68 -16.10
CA ASN A 299 -30.26 10.27 -15.56
C ASN A 299 -30.28 8.82 -15.05
N VAL A 300 -29.20 8.38 -14.40
CA VAL A 300 -29.00 7.00 -13.92
C VAL A 300 -29.65 6.79 -12.55
N MET A 301 -30.58 5.86 -12.47
CA MET A 301 -31.25 5.40 -11.24
C MET A 301 -30.65 4.11 -10.69
N GLY A 302 -30.20 3.20 -11.56
CA GLY A 302 -29.55 1.96 -11.14
C GLY A 302 -28.34 1.70 -12.00
N TYR A 303 -27.24 1.26 -11.40
CA TYR A 303 -26.02 0.88 -12.13
C TYR A 303 -25.50 -0.49 -11.68
N ALA A 304 -25.19 -1.37 -12.63
CA ALA A 304 -24.47 -2.61 -12.34
C ALA A 304 -23.38 -2.86 -13.37
N SER A 305 -22.18 -3.23 -12.90
CA SER A 305 -21.03 -3.56 -13.76
C SER A 305 -20.11 -4.60 -13.12
N TRP A 306 -19.09 -5.02 -13.86
CA TRP A 306 -18.00 -5.86 -13.34
C TRP A 306 -16.91 -5.08 -12.60
N GLY A 307 -16.95 -3.74 -12.57
CA GLY A 307 -15.91 -2.91 -11.96
C GLY A 307 -14.51 -3.35 -12.39
N SER A 308 -13.60 -3.54 -11.42
CA SER A 308 -12.22 -3.97 -11.68
C SER A 308 -12.04 -5.34 -12.33
N ASN A 309 -13.10 -6.16 -12.38
CA ASN A 309 -13.09 -7.45 -13.04
C ASN A 309 -13.47 -7.38 -14.53
N ASP A 310 -13.81 -6.20 -15.02
CA ASP A 310 -13.97 -5.94 -16.44
C ASP A 310 -12.63 -5.99 -17.19
N GLY A 311 -12.58 -6.65 -18.34
CA GLY A 311 -11.36 -6.74 -19.15
C GLY A 311 -10.87 -5.38 -19.68
N ALA A 312 -11.75 -4.39 -19.80
CA ALA A 312 -11.43 -3.04 -20.23
C ALA A 312 -11.00 -2.11 -19.08
N TRP A 313 -10.95 -2.59 -17.84
CA TRP A 313 -10.70 -1.78 -16.63
C TRP A 313 -9.26 -1.22 -16.53
N ALA A 314 -8.26 -2.00 -16.97
CA ALA A 314 -6.84 -1.76 -16.66
C ALA A 314 -5.99 -1.39 -17.89
N GLY A 315 -6.54 -0.66 -18.87
CA GLY A 315 -5.78 -0.23 -20.06
C GLY A 315 -5.03 1.08 -19.82
N ASN A 316 -3.69 1.05 -19.80
CA ASN A 316 -2.89 2.28 -19.63
C ASN A 316 -3.16 3.19 -20.82
N MET A 317 -3.69 4.39 -20.55
CA MET A 317 -4.01 5.36 -21.59
C MET A 317 -2.82 6.23 -21.96
N LEU A 318 -1.76 6.26 -21.16
CA LEU A 318 -0.56 7.04 -21.44
C LEU A 318 0.27 6.33 -22.53
N PRO A 319 0.47 6.96 -23.71
CA PRO A 319 1.33 6.40 -24.74
C PRO A 319 2.74 6.16 -24.20
N ASN A 320 3.31 4.98 -24.49
CA ASN A 320 4.67 4.60 -24.12
C ASN A 320 5.02 4.83 -22.64
N GLY A 321 4.07 4.61 -21.72
CA GLY A 321 4.28 4.77 -20.28
C GLY A 321 5.34 3.83 -19.68
N GLY A 322 5.54 2.66 -20.29
CA GLY A 322 6.61 1.71 -19.93
C GLY A 322 7.94 1.95 -20.67
N PHE A 323 8.08 3.04 -21.43
CA PHE A 323 9.30 3.36 -22.18
C PHE A 323 9.82 2.27 -23.15
N ASP A 324 8.93 1.39 -23.62
CA ASP A 324 9.24 0.26 -24.51
C ASP A 324 9.54 0.66 -25.95
N ALA A 325 9.09 1.84 -26.37
CA ALA A 325 9.28 2.35 -27.73
C ALA A 325 10.35 3.45 -27.76
N ALA A 326 11.39 3.23 -28.58
CA ALA A 326 12.48 4.17 -28.76
C ALA A 326 12.20 5.17 -29.90
N ASN A 327 12.60 6.43 -29.69
CA ASN A 327 12.61 7.46 -30.72
C ASN A 327 13.89 8.30 -30.62
N SER A 328 14.80 8.14 -31.58
CA SER A 328 16.09 8.84 -31.60
C SER A 328 16.00 10.36 -31.81
N THR A 329 14.81 10.88 -32.11
CA THR A 329 14.57 12.33 -32.22
C THR A 329 14.07 12.95 -30.92
N SER A 330 13.59 12.13 -29.98
CA SER A 330 13.23 12.57 -28.64
C SER A 330 14.49 12.85 -27.82
N SER A 331 14.40 13.86 -26.96
CA SER A 331 15.49 14.23 -26.04
C SER A 331 15.73 13.20 -24.92
N SER A 332 14.75 12.36 -24.58
CA SER A 332 14.90 11.24 -23.64
C SER A 332 15.36 9.94 -24.33
N GLY A 333 15.21 9.86 -25.66
CA GLY A 333 15.36 8.62 -26.43
C GLY A 333 14.10 7.74 -26.45
N ALA A 334 13.09 8.03 -25.61
CA ALA A 334 11.80 7.36 -25.60
C ALA A 334 10.75 8.09 -26.43
N GLU A 335 9.92 7.35 -27.16
CA GLU A 335 8.80 7.92 -27.92
C GLU A 335 7.84 8.66 -26.97
N HIS A 336 7.35 9.84 -27.39
CA HIS A 336 6.45 10.76 -26.66
C HIS A 336 7.02 11.48 -25.41
N TRP A 337 8.15 11.05 -24.87
CA TRP A 337 8.76 11.64 -23.69
C TRP A 337 9.92 12.56 -24.06
N ASP A 338 9.91 13.80 -23.59
CA ASP A 338 11.04 14.72 -23.69
C ASP A 338 11.75 14.88 -22.35
N ALA A 339 13.07 15.00 -22.38
CA ALA A 339 13.92 15.13 -21.22
C ALA A 339 14.51 16.52 -21.08
N THR A 340 14.64 16.95 -19.82
CA THR A 340 15.42 18.13 -19.42
C THR A 340 16.70 17.65 -18.74
N LEU A 341 17.81 18.30 -19.10
CA LEU A 341 19.13 18.04 -18.54
C LEU A 341 19.44 19.05 -17.41
N PRO A 342 20.18 18.64 -16.38
CA PRO A 342 20.64 19.54 -15.34
C PRO A 342 21.76 20.46 -15.84
N SER A 343 22.00 21.55 -15.11
CA SER A 343 23.21 22.36 -15.30
C SER A 343 24.39 21.70 -14.60
N LEU A 344 25.47 21.42 -15.33
CA LEU A 344 26.64 20.72 -14.81
C LEU A 344 27.90 21.61 -14.77
N SER A 345 28.69 21.43 -13.72
CA SER A 345 30.08 21.87 -13.63
C SER A 345 30.97 21.07 -14.57
N SER A 346 32.19 21.57 -14.85
CA SER A 346 33.20 20.78 -15.57
C SER A 346 33.52 19.51 -14.79
N GLY A 347 33.66 18.38 -15.48
CA GLY A 347 33.98 17.08 -14.86
C GLY A 347 32.75 16.20 -14.57
N ASP A 348 31.63 16.82 -14.16
CA ASP A 348 30.38 16.10 -13.94
C ASP A 348 29.71 15.65 -15.24
N SER A 349 28.97 14.55 -15.18
CA SER A 349 28.20 14.01 -16.29
C SER A 349 26.75 13.65 -15.89
N PHE A 350 25.86 13.76 -16.86
CA PHE A 350 24.47 13.31 -16.77
C PHE A 350 24.04 12.85 -18.17
N ASN A 351 23.47 11.66 -18.30
CA ASN A 351 22.99 11.15 -19.58
C ASN A 351 21.68 10.38 -19.45
N TRP A 352 20.70 10.74 -20.29
CA TRP A 352 19.47 9.96 -20.47
C TRP A 352 19.67 8.87 -21.52
N SER A 353 19.25 7.65 -21.23
CA SER A 353 19.24 6.55 -22.19
C SER A 353 18.11 5.54 -21.93
N LEU A 354 17.67 4.87 -22.99
CA LEU A 354 16.86 3.66 -22.86
C LEU A 354 17.75 2.43 -22.73
N GLN A 355 17.42 1.54 -21.78
CA GLN A 355 18.13 0.28 -21.58
C GLN A 355 17.16 -0.86 -21.18
N SER A 356 17.60 -2.11 -21.32
CA SER A 356 16.78 -3.32 -21.14
C SER A 356 17.25 -4.28 -20.03
N ASP A 357 18.32 -3.94 -19.32
CA ASP A 357 18.90 -4.78 -18.27
C ASP A 357 18.18 -4.60 -16.92
N THR A 358 17.73 -3.38 -16.62
CA THR A 358 17.00 -3.02 -15.40
C THR A 358 15.62 -2.51 -15.77
N THR A 359 14.59 -3.38 -15.77
CA THR A 359 13.22 -3.01 -16.16
C THR A 359 12.19 -3.39 -15.12
N HIS A 360 10.98 -2.84 -15.26
CA HIS A 360 9.79 -3.15 -14.49
C HIS A 360 8.59 -3.29 -15.42
N GLY A 361 8.00 -4.49 -15.49
CA GLY A 361 6.79 -4.77 -16.27
C GLY A 361 6.98 -4.83 -17.79
N GLY A 362 7.92 -4.06 -18.35
CA GLY A 362 8.21 -3.95 -19.78
C GLY A 362 9.57 -4.50 -20.23
N SER A 363 9.93 -4.15 -21.46
CA SER A 363 11.14 -4.52 -22.19
C SER A 363 12.26 -3.48 -22.12
N SER A 364 11.98 -2.27 -21.66
CA SER A 364 12.97 -1.20 -21.46
C SER A 364 12.58 -0.30 -20.29
N ALA A 365 13.55 0.43 -19.76
CA ALA A 365 13.32 1.51 -18.80
C ALA A 365 14.17 2.71 -19.18
N LEU A 366 13.75 3.89 -18.72
CA LEU A 366 14.54 5.11 -18.89
C LEU A 366 15.58 5.22 -17.77
N GLU A 367 16.85 5.34 -18.15
CA GLU A 367 18.00 5.49 -17.26
C GLU A 367 18.52 6.92 -17.32
N ALA A 368 18.75 7.52 -16.15
CA ALA A 368 19.59 8.70 -15.97
C ALA A 368 20.89 8.28 -15.28
N ALA A 369 21.95 8.14 -16.07
CA ALA A 369 23.29 7.89 -15.58
C ALA A 369 23.94 9.20 -15.12
N VAL A 370 24.56 9.18 -13.95
CA VAL A 370 25.10 10.33 -13.24
C VAL A 370 26.51 10.00 -12.77
N ALA A 371 27.46 10.91 -13.01
CA ALA A 371 28.77 10.85 -12.39
C ALA A 371 29.25 12.25 -11.99
N ALA A 372 29.84 12.37 -10.80
CA ALA A 372 30.54 13.54 -10.30
C ALA A 372 32.02 13.48 -10.67
N GLU A 373 32.69 14.64 -10.70
CA GLU A 373 34.14 14.69 -10.80
C GLU A 373 34.79 14.07 -9.56
N CYS A 374 35.46 12.93 -9.75
CA CYS A 374 36.19 12.22 -8.70
C CYS A 374 37.62 11.91 -9.15
N SER A 375 38.60 12.06 -8.25
CA SER A 375 39.98 11.62 -8.47
C SER A 375 40.50 10.82 -7.28
N ALA A 376 41.34 9.81 -7.57
CA ALA A 376 42.05 9.08 -6.54
C ALA A 376 43.28 9.90 -6.11
N GLU A 377 43.35 10.21 -4.82
CA GLU A 377 44.39 11.06 -4.23
C GLU A 377 45.14 10.29 -3.13
N SER A 378 46.42 10.58 -2.95
CA SER A 378 47.18 10.08 -1.79
C SER A 378 46.70 10.75 -0.51
N GLY A 379 46.47 9.93 0.51
CA GLY A 379 46.26 10.38 1.88
C GLY A 379 47.54 10.84 2.57
N ASP A 380 48.72 10.49 2.05
CA ASP A 380 50.01 10.76 2.70
C ASP A 380 50.26 12.27 2.83
N GLY A 381 50.32 12.76 4.07
CA GLY A 381 50.49 14.17 4.37
C GLY A 381 49.31 15.07 3.98
N ALA A 382 48.21 14.51 3.44
CA ALA A 382 47.02 15.25 3.08
C ALA A 382 46.34 15.81 4.35
N PRO A 383 46.01 17.11 4.41
CA PRO A 383 45.42 17.71 5.61
C PRO A 383 43.97 17.29 5.82
N GLY A 384 43.58 17.05 7.07
CA GLY A 384 42.19 16.77 7.44
C GLY A 384 41.95 15.35 7.95
N ILE A 385 40.68 14.96 7.95
CA ILE A 385 40.16 13.74 8.57
C ILE A 385 39.32 13.02 7.52
N PHE A 386 39.59 11.74 7.27
CA PHE A 386 38.77 10.93 6.40
C PHE A 386 37.47 10.58 7.12
N ALA A 387 36.34 11.06 6.58
CA ALA A 387 35.02 10.87 7.16
C ALA A 387 34.17 9.99 6.24
N GLU A 388 33.69 8.89 6.80
CA GLU A 388 32.79 7.93 6.19
C GLU A 388 31.42 8.04 6.86
N PHE A 389 30.35 8.18 6.09
CA PHE A 389 28.98 8.33 6.59
C PHE A 389 28.11 7.15 6.16
N PHE A 390 27.26 6.67 7.05
CA PHE A 390 26.45 5.46 6.86
C PHE A 390 24.99 5.76 7.18
N ASP A 391 24.08 5.51 6.23
CA ASP A 391 22.64 5.48 6.46
C ASP A 391 22.29 4.16 7.14
N ASN A 392 21.87 4.22 8.40
CA ASN A 392 21.53 3.06 9.22
C ASN A 392 20.02 2.88 9.36
N ALA A 393 19.20 3.50 8.51
CA ALA A 393 17.77 3.27 8.48
C ALA A 393 17.46 1.76 8.33
N GLY A 394 16.65 1.22 9.25
CA GLY A 394 16.26 -0.19 9.27
C GLY A 394 17.31 -1.15 9.86
N VAL A 395 18.49 -0.67 10.28
CA VAL A 395 19.49 -1.49 10.95
C VAL A 395 19.06 -1.76 12.40
N SER A 396 19.00 -3.04 12.77
CA SER A 396 18.69 -3.45 14.15
C SER A 396 19.96 -3.62 14.98
N PHE A 397 20.06 -2.90 16.10
CA PHE A 397 21.16 -3.03 17.05
C PHE A 397 20.67 -2.82 18.49
N ASN A 398 21.52 -3.14 19.48
CA ASN A 398 21.20 -2.92 20.88
C ASN A 398 21.38 -1.43 21.21
N THR A 399 20.33 -0.76 21.70
CA THR A 399 20.37 0.68 22.05
C THR A 399 21.29 1.03 23.22
N GLY A 400 21.86 0.02 23.91
CA GLY A 400 22.95 0.19 24.87
C GLY A 400 24.36 0.14 24.27
N SER A 401 24.49 -0.14 22.97
CA SER A 401 25.72 -0.16 22.18
C SER A 401 25.55 0.70 20.92
N MET A 402 26.45 0.55 19.94
CA MET A 402 26.36 1.15 18.60
C MET A 402 26.37 0.05 17.52
N PRO A 403 25.83 0.31 16.31
CA PRO A 403 25.98 -0.59 15.17
C PRO A 403 27.46 -0.70 14.76
N SER A 404 27.86 -1.89 14.31
CA SER A 404 29.15 -2.10 13.66
C SER A 404 29.15 -1.43 12.29
N LEU A 405 30.25 -0.74 11.96
CA LEU A 405 30.43 -0.09 10.66
C LEU A 405 31.41 -0.83 9.74
N ILE A 406 32.13 -1.84 10.25
CA ILE A 406 33.21 -2.49 9.47
C ILE A 406 32.70 -3.27 8.25
N ASP A 407 31.50 -3.84 8.32
CA ASP A 407 30.87 -4.64 7.28
C ASP A 407 29.88 -3.83 6.43
N ARG A 408 29.94 -2.50 6.50
CA ARG A 408 29.06 -1.58 5.79
C ARG A 408 29.86 -0.77 4.78
N VAL A 409 29.27 -0.58 3.59
CA VAL A 409 29.78 0.38 2.60
C VAL A 409 29.32 1.78 3.03
N PRO A 410 30.21 2.78 3.08
CA PRO A 410 29.78 4.15 3.35
C PRO A 410 28.89 4.67 2.24
N ASP A 411 27.81 5.35 2.63
CA ASP A 411 26.84 6.01 1.75
C ASP A 411 27.32 7.38 1.26
N HIS A 412 28.39 7.90 1.86
CA HIS A 412 29.12 9.09 1.43
C HIS A 412 30.47 9.15 2.16
N THR A 413 31.51 9.64 1.47
CA THR A 413 32.82 9.93 2.07
C THR A 413 33.23 11.37 1.75
N ARG A 414 34.01 11.99 2.64
CA ARG A 414 34.64 13.31 2.41
C ARG A 414 35.73 13.60 3.43
N ILE A 415 36.44 14.71 3.21
CA ILE A 415 37.46 15.21 4.15
C ILE A 415 36.88 16.27 5.09
N GLU A 416 37.04 16.04 6.39
CA GLU A 416 36.68 17.00 7.45
C GLU A 416 37.91 17.74 7.96
N SER A 417 37.78 19.05 8.16
CA SER A 417 38.88 19.87 8.71
C SER A 417 38.88 19.94 10.24
N LYS A 418 37.76 19.58 10.88
CA LYS A 418 37.58 19.61 12.33
C LYS A 418 36.38 18.76 12.77
N LEU A 419 36.39 18.31 14.01
CA LEU A 419 35.28 17.62 14.66
C LEU A 419 34.60 18.54 15.67
N ASP A 420 33.74 19.43 15.15
CA ASP A 420 33.04 20.47 15.90
C ASP A 420 31.63 20.67 15.33
N PHE A 421 30.80 19.64 15.53
CA PHE A 421 29.41 19.60 15.12
C PHE A 421 28.50 19.80 16.34
N PRO A 422 28.01 21.03 16.59
CA PRO A 422 27.06 21.27 17.68
C PRO A 422 25.73 20.60 17.39
N SER A 423 25.00 20.27 18.46
CA SER A 423 23.67 19.65 18.40
C SER A 423 22.73 20.39 17.44
N ARG A 424 22.08 19.64 16.54
CA ARG A 424 21.18 20.15 15.51
C ARG A 424 20.16 19.11 15.07
N ASN A 425 19.07 19.57 14.47
CA ASN A 425 18.02 18.71 13.87
C ASN A 425 18.17 18.52 12.35
N SER A 426 19.12 19.21 11.73
CA SER A 426 19.42 19.10 10.30
C SER A 426 20.68 18.27 10.10
N ALA A 427 20.78 17.59 8.96
CA ALA A 427 22.00 16.92 8.55
C ALA A 427 23.23 17.85 8.63
N TYR A 428 24.42 17.27 8.74
CA TYR A 428 25.65 18.06 8.70
C TYR A 428 25.75 18.82 7.37
N PRO A 429 26.38 20.02 7.36
CA PRO A 429 26.49 20.81 6.12
C PRO A 429 27.14 19.95 5.03
N GLY A 430 26.53 19.91 3.84
CA GLY A 430 26.99 19.08 2.72
C GLY A 430 26.44 17.64 2.70
N LEU A 431 25.73 17.20 3.73
CA LEU A 431 25.00 15.93 3.74
C LEU A 431 23.50 16.15 3.47
N ASP A 432 22.81 15.09 3.03
CA ASP A 432 21.37 15.10 2.78
C ASP A 432 20.53 14.53 3.93
N ASN A 433 19.21 14.42 3.72
CA ASN A 433 18.25 14.03 4.75
C ASN A 433 18.40 12.60 5.29
N ARG A 434 19.13 11.71 4.61
CA ARG A 434 19.49 10.39 5.12
C ARG A 434 20.25 10.49 6.44
N PHE A 435 21.12 11.49 6.58
CA PHE A 435 21.96 11.71 7.75
C PHE A 435 21.30 12.63 8.80
N LYS A 436 19.99 12.49 9.00
CA LYS A 436 19.22 13.21 10.04
C LYS A 436 18.88 12.33 11.24
N ASN A 437 18.46 11.09 10.97
CA ASN A 437 18.12 10.09 11.98
C ASN A 437 18.70 8.76 11.52
N ASP A 438 18.91 7.85 12.46
CA ASP A 438 19.34 6.47 12.22
C ASP A 438 20.55 6.42 11.27
N TRP A 439 21.63 7.11 11.63
CA TRP A 439 22.85 7.19 10.82
C TRP A 439 24.10 7.02 11.66
N GLY A 440 25.24 6.78 11.03
CA GLY A 440 26.53 6.69 11.71
C GLY A 440 27.66 7.29 10.90
N ALA A 441 28.80 7.50 11.54
CA ALA A 441 30.01 7.91 10.86
C ALA A 441 31.26 7.30 11.48
N ARG A 442 32.28 7.10 10.63
CA ARG A 442 33.65 6.85 11.04
C ARG A 442 34.51 8.04 10.64
N PHE A 443 35.19 8.63 11.61
CA PHE A 443 36.18 9.68 11.41
C PHE A 443 37.54 9.09 11.72
N SER A 444 38.45 9.05 10.75
CA SER A 444 39.77 8.46 10.94
C SER A 444 40.87 9.33 10.33
N GLY A 445 42.06 9.26 10.91
CA GLY A 445 43.23 9.98 10.43
C GLY A 445 44.38 9.90 11.42
N LEU A 446 45.33 10.79 11.23
CA LEU A 446 46.41 11.05 12.16
C LEU A 446 46.16 12.35 12.93
N ILE A 447 46.55 12.35 14.20
CA ILE A 447 46.54 13.52 15.08
C ILE A 447 47.97 13.82 15.56
N ASN A 448 48.47 15.00 15.25
CA ASN A 448 49.81 15.43 15.63
C ASN A 448 49.84 15.95 17.07
N ILE A 449 50.52 15.22 17.95
CA ILE A 449 50.73 15.53 19.36
C ILE A 449 51.96 16.46 19.50
N PRO A 450 51.80 17.72 19.96
CA PRO A 450 52.92 18.68 20.00
C PRO A 450 54.04 18.32 20.98
N GLU A 451 53.72 17.66 22.09
CA GLU A 451 54.65 17.36 23.17
C GLU A 451 54.29 16.02 23.83
N ALA A 452 55.32 15.22 24.15
CA ALA A 452 55.14 13.95 24.82
C ALA A 452 54.62 14.16 26.25
N GLY A 453 53.68 13.32 26.70
CA GLY A 453 53.15 13.37 28.05
C GLY A 453 51.72 12.84 28.16
N ASN A 454 51.05 13.18 29.26
CA ASN A 454 49.65 12.79 29.49
C ASN A 454 48.72 13.71 28.69
N TRP A 455 47.93 13.11 27.82
CA TRP A 455 46.90 13.79 27.03
C TRP A 455 45.52 13.27 27.40
N THR A 456 44.60 14.20 27.63
CA THR A 456 43.19 13.91 27.88
C THR A 456 42.37 14.31 26.67
N PHE A 457 41.61 13.38 26.11
CA PHE A 457 40.65 13.62 25.04
C PHE A 457 39.24 13.70 25.63
N TYR A 458 38.45 14.66 25.16
CA TYR A 458 37.06 14.88 25.55
C TYR A 458 36.20 14.73 24.30
N LEU A 459 35.32 13.74 24.31
CA LEU A 459 34.38 13.46 23.22
C LEU A 459 32.96 13.76 23.71
N THR A 460 32.30 14.73 23.06
CA THR A 460 30.92 15.09 23.35
C THR A 460 30.02 14.67 22.20
N THR A 461 29.08 13.75 22.43
CA THR A 461 28.14 13.24 21.41
C THR A 461 26.72 13.12 21.93
N ASP A 462 25.73 13.26 21.04
CA ASP A 462 24.31 13.11 21.41
C ASP A 462 23.97 11.67 21.72
N ASP A 463 24.32 10.74 20.83
CA ASP A 463 24.17 9.30 21.01
C ASP A 463 25.54 8.60 21.11
N GLY A 464 25.60 7.33 20.69
CA GLY A 464 26.74 6.45 20.84
C GLY A 464 27.99 6.93 20.12
N SER A 465 29.13 6.96 20.81
CA SER A 465 30.45 7.12 20.18
C SER A 465 31.58 6.39 20.90
N GLU A 466 32.67 6.13 20.18
CA GLU A 466 33.90 5.59 20.74
C GLU A 466 35.12 6.18 20.03
N LEU A 467 36.14 6.54 20.80
CA LEU A 467 37.43 7.04 20.33
C LEU A 467 38.53 6.02 20.61
N TRP A 468 39.29 5.69 19.58
CA TRP A 468 40.53 4.94 19.67
C TRP A 468 41.72 5.84 19.36
N ILE A 469 42.82 5.64 20.07
CA ILE A 469 44.13 6.20 19.76
C ILE A 469 45.10 5.03 19.62
N ASN A 470 45.74 4.89 18.46
CA ASN A 470 46.63 3.76 18.15
C ASN A 470 45.98 2.38 18.40
N GLU A 471 44.75 2.18 17.91
CA GLU A 471 43.91 0.99 18.13
C GLU A 471 43.47 0.71 19.58
N ASP A 472 43.98 1.44 20.57
CA ASP A 472 43.53 1.33 21.96
C ASP A 472 42.26 2.18 22.17
N SER A 473 41.18 1.53 22.61
CA SER A 473 39.94 2.22 23.00
C SER A 473 40.20 3.13 24.21
N LEU A 474 39.93 4.42 24.04
CA LEU A 474 40.23 5.45 25.03
C LEU A 474 38.97 6.08 25.65
N VAL A 475 37.92 6.32 24.84
CA VAL A 475 36.67 6.92 25.30
C VAL A 475 35.51 6.12 24.75
N GLN A 476 34.66 5.59 25.63
CA GLN A 476 33.41 4.92 25.28
C GLN A 476 32.22 5.74 25.78
N ASN A 477 31.39 6.19 24.86
CA ASN A 477 30.20 7.00 25.12
C ASN A 477 28.98 6.33 24.50
N TYR A 478 28.72 5.06 24.85
CA TYR A 478 27.67 4.26 24.22
C TYR A 478 26.25 4.61 24.65
N GLY A 479 25.32 4.16 23.80
CA GLY A 479 23.90 4.12 24.01
C GLY A 479 23.17 5.36 23.52
N SER A 480 21.84 5.32 23.55
CA SER A 480 21.02 6.48 23.19
C SER A 480 20.94 7.49 24.33
N HIS A 481 21.35 8.73 24.09
CA HIS A 481 21.32 9.81 25.07
C HIS A 481 21.18 11.19 24.38
N GLY A 482 21.36 12.27 25.13
CA GLY A 482 21.58 13.60 24.54
C GLY A 482 23.06 13.99 24.69
N MET A 483 23.47 15.14 24.14
CA MET A 483 24.87 15.60 24.12
C MET A 483 25.55 15.43 25.48
N ARG A 484 26.47 14.45 25.56
CA ARG A 484 27.18 14.07 26.78
C ARG A 484 28.67 14.02 26.50
N GLU A 485 29.44 14.70 27.35
CA GLU A 485 30.89 14.66 27.33
C GLU A 485 31.41 13.47 28.14
N VAL A 486 32.29 12.69 27.54
CA VAL A 486 33.10 11.66 28.21
C VAL A 486 34.57 11.91 27.86
N SER A 487 35.48 11.61 28.79
CA SER A 487 36.90 11.85 28.59
C SER A 487 37.76 10.65 28.97
N GLY A 488 38.89 10.49 28.29
CA GLY A 488 39.90 9.46 28.55
C GLY A 488 41.30 10.07 28.52
N THR A 489 42.19 9.56 29.36
CA THR A 489 43.58 10.05 29.44
C THR A 489 44.55 8.92 29.10
N THR A 490 45.50 9.21 28.23
CA THR A 490 46.58 8.28 27.86
C THR A 490 47.92 9.03 27.74
N THR A 491 49.03 8.30 27.81
CA THR A 491 50.37 8.87 27.63
C THR A 491 50.79 8.70 26.18
N LEU A 492 51.12 9.79 25.50
CA LEU A 492 51.50 9.80 24.09
C LEU A 492 52.89 10.40 23.89
N ASP A 493 53.61 9.90 22.90
CA ASP A 493 54.82 10.52 22.38
C ASP A 493 54.47 11.73 21.50
N ALA A 494 55.39 12.68 21.39
CA ALA A 494 55.25 13.78 20.44
C ALA A 494 55.32 13.26 19.00
N GLY A 495 54.52 13.84 18.11
CA GLY A 495 54.38 13.44 16.71
C GLY A 495 52.99 12.89 16.39
N VAL A 496 52.85 12.33 15.19
CA VAL A 496 51.58 11.81 14.68
C VAL A 496 51.17 10.53 15.41
N GLN A 497 49.91 10.48 15.85
CA GLN A 497 49.27 9.30 16.43
C GLN A 497 48.05 8.98 15.57
N ASP A 498 47.69 7.70 15.44
CA ASP A 498 46.49 7.31 14.71
C ASP A 498 45.28 7.50 15.61
N PHE A 499 44.18 7.96 15.04
CA PHE A 499 42.92 8.01 15.73
C PHE A 499 41.78 7.54 14.83
N ARG A 500 40.77 6.95 15.48
CA ARG A 500 39.49 6.63 14.89
C ARG A 500 38.40 7.04 15.87
N ILE A 501 37.31 7.60 15.36
CA ILE A 501 36.07 7.78 16.09
C ILE A 501 34.96 7.11 15.29
N GLU A 502 34.19 6.25 15.94
CA GLU A 502 32.91 5.78 15.43
C GLU A 502 31.78 6.46 16.18
N PHE A 503 30.76 6.88 15.46
CA PHE A 503 29.62 7.64 15.92
C PHE A 503 28.33 7.04 15.39
N PHE A 504 27.28 7.09 16.19
CA PHE A 504 25.94 6.69 15.83
C PHE A 504 24.91 7.71 16.33
N GLN A 505 23.88 7.94 15.53
CA GLN A 505 22.68 8.70 15.85
C GLN A 505 21.44 7.85 15.60
N GLY A 506 20.57 7.74 16.60
CA GLY A 506 19.22 7.19 16.48
C GLY A 506 18.23 8.29 16.10
N GLY A 507 17.46 8.81 17.05
CA GLY A 507 16.42 9.81 16.79
C GLY A 507 16.69 11.16 17.48
N GLY A 508 16.16 12.24 16.91
CA GLY A 508 16.25 13.57 17.50
C GLY A 508 17.48 14.36 17.03
N PRO A 509 17.91 15.39 17.79
CA PRO A 509 19.10 16.16 17.44
C PRO A 509 20.36 15.29 17.42
N HIS A 510 21.40 15.71 16.71
CA HIS A 510 22.70 15.01 16.69
C HIS A 510 23.87 15.98 16.72
N GLY A 511 25.01 15.53 17.25
CA GLY A 511 26.23 16.33 17.33
C GLY A 511 27.43 15.51 17.79
N LEU A 512 28.63 16.00 17.46
CA LEU A 512 29.91 15.42 17.82
C LEU A 512 30.97 16.53 17.96
N THR A 513 31.68 16.56 19.08
CA THR A 513 32.78 17.51 19.31
C THR A 513 33.97 16.81 19.96
N LEU A 514 35.17 16.96 19.39
CA LEU A 514 36.43 16.47 19.96
C LEU A 514 37.30 17.62 20.48
N GLN A 515 37.71 17.51 21.75
CA GLN A 515 38.63 18.43 22.40
C GLN A 515 39.77 17.66 23.06
N TRP A 516 40.90 18.34 23.30
CA TRP A 516 42.08 17.77 23.95
C TRP A 516 42.68 18.70 25.00
N GLU A 517 43.38 18.14 25.98
CA GLU A 517 44.18 18.83 27.00
C GLU A 517 45.50 18.06 27.20
N GLY A 518 46.62 18.78 27.42
CA GLY A 518 47.96 18.19 27.54
C GLY A 518 48.95 19.07 28.33
N PRO A 519 50.23 18.66 28.46
CA PRO A 519 51.21 19.27 29.38
C PRO A 519 51.42 20.79 29.25
N ASN A 520 51.19 21.37 28.07
CA ASN A 520 51.23 22.81 27.80
C ASN A 520 50.04 23.28 26.93
N GLN A 521 48.95 22.53 26.96
CA GLN A 521 47.76 22.76 26.14
C GLN A 521 46.53 22.70 27.05
N SER A 522 45.90 23.84 27.33
CA SER A 522 44.60 23.85 28.02
C SER A 522 43.51 23.22 27.16
N LYS A 523 42.47 22.64 27.76
CA LYS A 523 41.32 22.07 27.05
C LYS A 523 40.84 22.99 25.92
N ALA A 524 40.93 22.50 24.69
CA ALA A 524 40.53 23.23 23.49
C ALA A 524 40.07 22.26 22.40
N LEU A 525 39.36 22.77 21.40
CA LEU A 525 39.13 22.02 20.15
C LEU A 525 40.47 21.62 19.54
N VAL A 526 40.54 20.41 19.00
CA VAL A 526 41.71 19.98 18.23
C VAL A 526 41.78 20.87 16.97
N PRO A 527 42.89 21.60 16.74
CA PRO A 527 42.98 22.50 15.60
C PRO A 527 43.11 21.72 14.30
N ALA A 528 42.59 22.26 13.19
CA ALA A 528 42.66 21.62 11.86
C ALA A 528 44.11 21.26 11.46
N SER A 529 45.09 22.07 11.87
CA SER A 529 46.52 21.84 11.62
C SER A 529 47.10 20.64 12.37
N ALA A 530 46.36 20.03 13.29
CA ALA A 530 46.76 18.80 13.96
C ALA A 530 46.32 17.54 13.20
N TYR A 531 45.46 17.65 12.18
CA TYR A 531 44.93 16.51 11.45
C TYR A 531 45.62 16.31 10.09
N SER A 532 45.95 15.07 9.78
CA SER A 532 46.24 14.60 8.42
C SER A 532 45.56 13.26 8.16
N ILE A 533 45.30 12.91 6.91
CA ILE A 533 44.59 11.68 6.53
C ILE A 533 45.51 10.48 6.79
N ALA A 534 46.66 10.43 6.12
CA ALA A 534 47.70 9.44 6.32
C ALA A 534 49.07 10.12 6.49
N GLY A 535 50.12 9.31 6.62
CA GLY A 535 51.47 9.77 6.97
C GLY A 535 52.52 8.68 6.80
N GLY A 536 52.33 7.75 5.86
CA GLY A 536 53.16 6.56 5.66
C GLY A 536 53.22 5.63 6.88
N ARG A 537 52.21 5.68 7.76
CA ARG A 537 52.18 4.87 8.97
C ARG A 537 51.75 3.45 8.62
N ILE A 538 52.64 2.49 8.86
CA ILE A 538 52.33 1.08 8.70
C ILE A 538 51.80 0.51 10.03
N PRO A 539 50.55 -0.02 10.08
CA PRO A 539 50.04 -0.70 11.27
C PRO A 539 50.89 -1.91 11.62
N SER A 540 51.05 -2.19 12.92
CA SER A 540 51.84 -3.32 13.40
C SER A 540 53.22 -3.49 12.73
N GLU A 541 53.93 -2.40 12.43
CA GLU A 541 55.20 -2.40 11.66
C GLU A 541 56.25 -3.42 12.15
N ALA A 542 56.29 -3.71 13.45
CA ALA A 542 57.19 -4.72 14.02
C ALA A 542 56.98 -6.15 13.47
N SER A 543 55.78 -6.47 12.97
CA SER A 543 55.40 -7.75 12.36
C SER A 543 55.33 -7.71 10.83
N LEU A 544 55.62 -6.55 10.22
CA LEU A 544 55.73 -6.39 8.77
C LEU A 544 56.91 -7.21 8.24
N GLN A 545 56.63 -8.18 7.38
CA GLN A 545 57.63 -9.01 6.74
C GLN A 545 58.09 -8.43 5.41
N HIS A 546 57.15 -8.00 4.57
CA HIS A 546 57.43 -7.51 3.22
C HIS A 546 56.66 -6.22 2.92
N HIS A 547 57.31 -5.27 2.26
CA HIS A 547 56.68 -4.07 1.71
C HIS A 547 57.33 -3.70 0.39
N TRP A 548 56.53 -3.72 -0.68
CA TRP A 548 56.92 -3.26 -2.00
C TRP A 548 56.05 -2.07 -2.38
N SER A 549 56.60 -0.86 -2.24
CA SER A 549 55.93 0.41 -2.62
C SER A 549 56.04 0.74 -4.10
N PHE A 550 56.95 0.09 -4.83
CA PHE A 550 57.22 0.36 -6.24
C PHE A 550 57.67 1.80 -6.59
N ASP A 551 58.22 2.53 -5.60
CA ASP A 551 58.80 3.87 -5.79
C ASP A 551 60.20 3.88 -6.44
N ASP A 552 60.78 2.72 -6.74
CA ASP A 552 62.12 2.60 -7.34
C ASP A 552 62.23 3.35 -8.69
N SER A 553 61.09 3.59 -9.36
CA SER A 553 60.90 4.36 -10.59
C SER A 553 61.60 3.83 -11.86
N SER A 554 62.50 2.85 -11.73
CA SER A 554 63.17 2.17 -12.84
C SER A 554 63.90 0.91 -12.37
N GLY A 555 64.21 0.01 -13.30
CA GLY A 555 65.03 -1.18 -13.04
C GLY A 555 64.32 -2.49 -13.40
N SER A 556 65.00 -3.60 -13.09
CA SER A 556 64.51 -4.98 -13.32
C SER A 556 64.20 -5.72 -12.01
N THR A 557 64.19 -5.02 -10.89
CA THR A 557 63.84 -5.53 -9.56
C THR A 557 62.99 -4.50 -8.82
N ALA A 558 62.02 -4.94 -8.03
CA ALA A 558 61.31 -4.07 -7.09
C ALA A 558 61.82 -4.35 -5.67
N ASN A 559 62.19 -3.29 -4.96
CA ASN A 559 62.86 -3.39 -3.66
C ASN A 559 61.86 -3.72 -2.54
N ASP A 560 62.20 -4.68 -1.68
CA ASP A 560 61.49 -4.92 -0.42
C ASP A 560 62.08 -3.99 0.65
N SER A 561 61.29 -3.03 1.13
CA SER A 561 61.69 -2.06 2.15
C SER A 561 61.59 -2.61 3.58
N ALA A 562 60.98 -3.78 3.78
CA ALA A 562 60.71 -4.36 5.09
C ALA A 562 61.80 -5.36 5.54
N GLN A 563 61.53 -6.05 6.66
CA GLN A 563 62.50 -6.91 7.33
C GLN A 563 62.91 -8.17 6.55
N GLY A 564 62.04 -8.64 5.64
CA GLY A 564 62.25 -9.85 4.84
C GLY A 564 63.31 -9.72 3.76
N ALA A 565 63.53 -8.50 3.25
CA ALA A 565 64.51 -8.16 2.21
C ALA A 565 64.43 -9.07 0.96
N ALA A 566 63.21 -9.41 0.55
CA ALA A 566 62.92 -10.29 -0.59
C ALA A 566 62.54 -9.47 -1.84
N ASN A 567 63.54 -8.98 -2.56
CA ASN A 567 63.30 -8.18 -3.77
C ASN A 567 62.68 -9.01 -4.90
N PHE A 568 61.61 -8.48 -5.51
CA PHE A 568 61.00 -9.10 -6.69
C PHE A 568 61.91 -8.99 -7.91
N THR A 569 61.97 -10.05 -8.71
CA THR A 569 62.52 -9.99 -10.07
C THR A 569 61.40 -9.72 -11.06
N LEU A 570 61.59 -8.74 -11.95
CA LEU A 570 60.62 -8.38 -12.99
C LEU A 570 60.90 -9.18 -14.27
N TYR A 571 59.87 -9.76 -14.86
CA TYR A 571 59.93 -10.55 -16.09
C TYR A 571 59.15 -9.86 -17.21
N ASN A 572 59.77 -9.75 -18.39
CA ASN A 572 59.25 -9.09 -19.61
C ASN A 572 58.93 -7.59 -19.50
N MET A 573 59.12 -6.99 -18.33
CA MET A 573 58.92 -5.56 -18.09
C MET A 573 60.14 -4.70 -18.45
N ASN A 574 59.90 -3.42 -18.71
CA ASN A 574 60.89 -2.38 -18.99
C ASN A 574 60.54 -1.05 -18.32
N SER A 575 61.23 0.05 -18.68
CA SER A 575 61.00 1.37 -18.08
C SER A 575 59.56 1.90 -18.22
N SER A 576 58.77 1.46 -19.20
CA SER A 576 57.38 1.90 -19.36
C SER A 576 56.40 1.30 -18.35
N ASN A 577 56.82 0.25 -17.64
CA ASN A 577 56.00 -0.39 -16.62
C ASN A 577 55.97 0.42 -15.33
N TRP A 578 57.04 1.14 -15.01
CA TRP A 578 57.09 2.06 -13.87
C TRP A 578 56.26 3.31 -14.19
N ARG A 579 55.23 3.59 -13.41
CA ARG A 579 54.34 4.74 -13.60
C ARG A 579 54.21 5.55 -12.31
N ALA A 580 53.87 6.83 -12.46
CA ALA A 580 53.40 7.64 -11.35
C ALA A 580 51.92 7.31 -11.10
N CYS A 581 51.56 7.12 -9.83
CA CYS A 581 50.24 6.70 -9.40
C CYS A 581 49.69 7.64 -8.31
N ALA A 582 48.52 7.30 -7.74
CA ALA A 582 47.84 8.17 -6.77
C ALA A 582 48.72 8.42 -5.54
N ASP A 583 49.41 7.37 -5.08
CA ASP A 583 50.37 7.42 -3.99
C ASP A 583 51.74 6.96 -4.49
N GLY A 584 52.62 7.90 -4.85
CA GLY A 584 53.97 7.56 -5.30
C GLY A 584 54.04 6.89 -6.68
N GLY A 585 54.86 5.84 -6.78
CA GLY A 585 55.09 5.05 -7.99
C GLY A 585 54.45 3.66 -7.95
N CYS A 586 54.01 3.16 -9.10
CA CYS A 586 53.35 1.86 -9.22
C CYS A 586 53.89 1.07 -10.42
N LEU A 587 53.49 -0.21 -10.53
CA LEU A 587 53.81 -1.04 -11.68
C LEU A 587 52.59 -1.33 -12.56
N TRP A 588 52.74 -1.06 -13.86
CA TRP A 588 51.81 -1.41 -14.92
C TRP A 588 52.11 -2.80 -15.52
N TYR A 589 51.06 -3.59 -15.71
CA TYR A 589 51.07 -4.90 -16.34
C TYR A 589 50.22 -4.87 -17.60
N ASP A 590 50.74 -5.41 -18.70
CA ASP A 590 50.10 -5.30 -20.02
C ASP A 590 49.00 -6.35 -20.31
N GLY A 591 48.89 -7.40 -19.48
CA GLY A 591 47.95 -8.51 -19.64
C GLY A 591 48.42 -9.62 -20.57
N VAL A 592 49.69 -9.60 -21.00
CA VAL A 592 50.24 -10.56 -21.97
C VAL A 592 51.26 -11.48 -21.33
N ASP A 593 52.36 -10.95 -20.79
CA ASP A 593 53.44 -11.75 -20.21
C ASP A 593 54.26 -11.05 -19.11
N ASP A 594 53.83 -9.87 -18.66
CA ASP A 594 54.43 -9.13 -17.55
C ASP A 594 54.11 -9.78 -16.19
N TYR A 595 55.15 -10.08 -15.39
CA TYR A 595 54.96 -10.55 -14.01
C TYR A 595 56.20 -10.35 -13.13
N LEU A 596 55.98 -10.39 -11.81
CA LEU A 596 57.02 -10.38 -10.79
C LEU A 596 57.05 -11.73 -10.06
N GLU A 597 58.23 -12.17 -9.66
CA GLU A 597 58.41 -13.38 -8.85
C GLU A 597 59.54 -13.24 -7.84
N VAL A 598 59.32 -13.77 -6.64
CA VAL A 598 60.31 -13.89 -5.57
C VAL A 598 60.09 -15.18 -4.80
N ASP A 599 61.19 -15.88 -4.49
CA ASP A 599 61.17 -17.07 -3.66
C ASP A 599 61.22 -16.67 -2.18
N VAL A 600 60.36 -17.27 -1.36
CA VAL A 600 60.22 -16.99 0.07
C VAL A 600 59.93 -18.25 0.87
N GLN A 601 59.89 -18.16 2.21
CA GLN A 601 59.49 -19.26 3.11
C GLN A 601 58.73 -18.69 4.31
N ASP A 602 57.58 -18.06 4.05
CA ASP A 602 56.96 -17.13 5.01
C ASP A 602 55.75 -17.69 5.75
N TRP A 603 55.46 -18.99 5.59
CA TRP A 603 54.40 -19.60 6.37
C TRP A 603 54.80 -19.72 7.85
N SER A 604 54.26 -18.84 8.68
CA SER A 604 54.44 -18.83 10.14
C SER A 604 53.15 -19.01 10.95
N GLY A 605 52.00 -19.23 10.29
CA GLY A 605 50.69 -19.37 10.92
C GLY A 605 49.71 -18.30 10.45
N ASN A 606 49.46 -17.29 11.29
CA ASN A 606 48.62 -16.15 10.92
C ASN A 606 49.41 -15.21 9.99
N PHE A 607 48.71 -14.56 9.07
CA PHE A 607 49.32 -13.56 8.20
C PHE A 607 48.25 -12.63 7.59
N THR A 608 48.69 -11.48 7.11
CA THR A 608 47.85 -10.52 6.39
C THR A 608 48.53 -10.10 5.10
N ILE A 609 47.76 -9.97 4.03
CA ILE A 609 48.19 -9.40 2.75
C ILE A 609 47.31 -8.19 2.45
N SER A 610 47.94 -7.05 2.16
CA SER A 610 47.32 -5.81 1.69
C SER A 610 47.93 -5.42 0.35
N GLN A 611 47.11 -4.87 -0.54
CA GLN A 611 47.54 -4.36 -1.84
C GLN A 611 46.52 -3.36 -2.39
N TRP A 612 47.01 -2.43 -3.19
CA TRP A 612 46.19 -1.57 -4.03
C TRP A 612 46.25 -2.08 -5.47
N VAL A 613 45.09 -2.14 -6.12
CA VAL A 613 44.97 -2.61 -7.50
C VAL A 613 44.10 -1.69 -8.33
N TRP A 614 44.46 -1.52 -9.60
CA TRP A 614 43.72 -0.73 -10.57
C TRP A 614 43.55 -1.55 -11.85
N ALA A 615 42.31 -1.85 -12.24
CA ALA A 615 42.04 -2.63 -13.45
C ALA A 615 41.72 -1.73 -14.63
N ASN A 616 42.31 -2.00 -15.80
CA ASN A 616 42.05 -1.20 -17.00
C ASN A 616 40.61 -1.39 -17.56
N THR A 617 39.99 -2.54 -17.29
CA THR A 617 38.66 -2.93 -17.75
C THR A 617 37.99 -3.85 -16.74
N THR A 618 36.66 -3.92 -16.76
CA THR A 618 35.87 -4.88 -15.98
C THR A 618 35.94 -6.29 -16.57
N THR A 619 36.33 -6.44 -17.84
CA THR A 619 36.29 -7.72 -18.58
C THR A 619 37.61 -8.50 -18.56
N LEU A 620 38.29 -8.55 -17.41
CA LEU A 620 39.53 -9.30 -17.27
C LEU A 620 39.31 -10.82 -17.41
N PRO A 621 40.27 -11.57 -17.98
CA PRO A 621 40.14 -13.03 -18.09
C PRO A 621 40.11 -13.67 -16.71
N ASN A 622 39.36 -14.77 -16.57
CA ASN A 622 39.37 -15.56 -15.34
C ASN A 622 40.81 -15.98 -15.02
N TYR A 623 41.20 -15.86 -13.75
CA TYR A 623 42.56 -16.04 -13.26
C TYR A 623 43.56 -14.94 -13.66
N ALA A 624 43.13 -13.77 -14.11
CA ALA A 624 44.01 -12.58 -14.11
C ALA A 624 44.34 -12.24 -12.65
N THR A 625 45.53 -12.63 -12.20
CA THR A 625 45.95 -12.61 -10.80
C THR A 625 46.77 -11.37 -10.51
N VAL A 626 46.38 -10.65 -9.46
CA VAL A 626 47.13 -9.51 -8.91
C VAL A 626 48.16 -9.97 -7.87
N PHE A 627 47.84 -11.03 -7.11
CA PHE A 627 48.75 -11.63 -6.14
C PHE A 627 48.56 -13.13 -6.05
N ALA A 628 49.64 -13.91 -6.09
CA ALA A 628 49.64 -15.34 -5.90
C ALA A 628 50.72 -15.76 -4.90
N ALA A 629 50.33 -16.64 -3.96
CA ALA A 629 51.26 -17.41 -3.16
C ALA A 629 51.49 -18.79 -3.82
N GLY A 630 52.74 -19.10 -4.15
CA GLY A 630 53.17 -20.33 -4.77
C GLY A 630 52.90 -20.44 -6.28
N THR A 631 53.43 -21.49 -6.89
CA THR A 631 53.38 -21.74 -8.35
C THR A 631 52.55 -22.97 -8.74
N GLN A 632 52.00 -23.68 -7.75
CA GLN A 632 51.26 -24.91 -8.00
C GLN A 632 49.80 -24.62 -8.38
N ALA A 633 49.45 -24.90 -9.64
CA ALA A 633 48.07 -24.86 -10.12
C ALA A 633 47.18 -25.84 -9.33
N GLY A 634 45.95 -25.40 -9.01
CA GLY A 634 44.94 -26.26 -8.35
C GLY A 634 45.26 -26.66 -6.91
N SER A 635 46.24 -26.01 -6.25
CA SER A 635 46.55 -26.29 -4.84
C SER A 635 45.53 -25.65 -3.89
N ASN A 636 45.13 -26.39 -2.86
CA ASN A 636 44.39 -25.88 -1.69
C ASN A 636 45.35 -25.32 -0.62
N ALA A 637 46.63 -25.66 -0.71
CA ALA A 637 47.66 -25.27 0.27
C ALA A 637 48.23 -23.87 -0.02
N SER A 638 47.88 -23.26 -1.15
CA SER A 638 48.28 -21.89 -1.51
C SER A 638 47.07 -21.12 -2.04
N PHE A 639 47.22 -19.80 -2.27
CA PHE A 639 46.10 -18.94 -2.66
C PHE A 639 46.52 -17.88 -3.70
N GLN A 640 45.53 -17.18 -4.26
CA GLN A 640 45.73 -16.02 -5.09
C GLN A 640 44.53 -15.06 -5.02
N HIS A 641 44.77 -13.77 -5.19
CA HIS A 641 43.75 -12.76 -5.49
C HIS A 641 43.67 -12.60 -7.01
N ALA A 642 42.50 -12.88 -7.61
CA ALA A 642 42.35 -12.89 -9.06
C ALA A 642 40.95 -12.48 -9.53
N ALA A 643 40.87 -12.03 -10.78
CA ALA A 643 39.62 -11.73 -11.45
C ALA A 643 38.86 -13.01 -11.83
N PHE A 644 37.55 -13.03 -11.58
CA PHE A 644 36.62 -14.02 -12.09
C PHE A 644 35.31 -13.37 -12.49
N SER A 645 34.92 -13.48 -13.75
CA SER A 645 33.62 -13.01 -14.25
C SER A 645 33.27 -11.56 -13.83
N GLY A 646 34.24 -10.65 -13.90
CA GLY A 646 34.05 -9.24 -13.52
C GLY A 646 34.18 -8.92 -12.04
N GLU A 647 34.60 -9.87 -11.20
CA GLU A 647 34.80 -9.66 -9.75
C GLU A 647 36.22 -9.99 -9.30
N TRP A 648 36.71 -9.27 -8.29
CA TRP A 648 37.90 -9.65 -7.54
C TRP A 648 37.57 -10.80 -6.58
N ARG A 649 38.39 -11.85 -6.56
CA ARG A 649 38.16 -13.02 -5.69
C ARG A 649 39.43 -13.56 -5.02
N LEU A 650 39.28 -14.05 -3.79
CA LEU A 650 40.26 -14.92 -3.14
C LEU A 650 40.06 -16.34 -3.65
N HIS A 651 41.14 -16.97 -4.11
CA HIS A 651 41.11 -18.29 -4.71
C HIS A 651 42.19 -19.24 -4.19
N ASN A 652 41.77 -20.33 -3.55
CA ASN A 652 42.63 -21.45 -3.12
C ASN A 652 42.12 -22.78 -3.67
N ASN A 653 41.70 -22.81 -4.95
CA ASN A 653 40.91 -23.88 -5.58
C ASN A 653 39.44 -23.96 -5.11
N GLN A 654 39.07 -23.15 -4.11
CA GLN A 654 37.73 -22.60 -3.92
C GLN A 654 37.77 -21.11 -4.29
N THR A 655 36.64 -20.45 -4.55
CA THR A 655 36.64 -19.03 -4.95
C THR A 655 35.60 -18.25 -4.15
N HIS A 656 36.02 -17.11 -3.60
CA HIS A 656 35.23 -16.26 -2.73
C HIS A 656 35.38 -14.80 -3.15
N ALA A 657 34.26 -14.15 -3.50
CA ALA A 657 34.27 -12.78 -3.99
C ALA A 657 34.66 -11.78 -2.89
N PHE A 658 35.44 -10.77 -3.29
CA PHE A 658 35.58 -9.50 -2.60
C PHE A 658 34.44 -8.56 -3.05
N GLY A 659 34.39 -8.28 -4.35
CA GLY A 659 33.43 -7.35 -4.95
C GLY A 659 33.65 -7.22 -6.46
N ALA A 660 32.84 -6.38 -7.10
CA ALA A 660 32.96 -6.09 -8.53
C ALA A 660 34.30 -5.41 -8.88
N ILE A 661 34.75 -5.58 -10.11
CA ILE A 661 35.87 -4.82 -10.65
C ILE A 661 35.32 -3.50 -11.17
N ASN A 662 35.70 -2.39 -10.54
CA ASN A 662 35.45 -1.05 -11.05
C ASN A 662 36.61 -0.67 -11.97
N ALA A 663 36.34 -0.57 -13.27
CA ALA A 663 37.37 -0.23 -14.23
C ALA A 663 37.89 1.18 -13.93
N GLN A 664 39.20 1.33 -13.99
CA GLN A 664 39.90 2.59 -13.84
C GLN A 664 39.77 3.25 -12.46
N ASN A 665 39.41 2.48 -11.43
CA ASN A 665 39.41 2.93 -10.06
C ASN A 665 40.42 2.12 -9.23
N TRP A 666 41.05 2.75 -8.25
CA TRP A 666 41.90 2.06 -7.29
C TRP A 666 41.02 1.30 -6.30
N THR A 667 41.40 0.06 -6.01
CA THR A 667 40.69 -0.82 -5.09
C THR A 667 41.68 -1.38 -4.08
N HIS A 668 41.33 -1.31 -2.80
CA HIS A 668 42.08 -1.90 -1.70
C HIS A 668 41.61 -3.32 -1.45
N LEU A 669 42.50 -4.30 -1.62
CA LEU A 669 42.20 -5.71 -1.39
C LEU A 669 43.03 -6.23 -0.22
N VAL A 670 42.36 -6.62 0.86
CA VAL A 670 43.04 -7.17 2.04
C VAL A 670 42.46 -8.54 2.39
N THR A 671 43.34 -9.52 2.60
CA THR A 671 42.96 -10.78 3.24
C THR A 671 43.73 -10.96 4.54
N VAL A 672 43.00 -11.10 5.65
CA VAL A 672 43.55 -11.41 6.96
C VAL A 672 43.28 -12.87 7.28
N PHE A 673 44.33 -13.68 7.44
CA PHE A 673 44.24 -15.06 7.88
C PHE A 673 44.55 -15.17 9.37
N ASP A 674 43.57 -15.62 10.14
CA ASP A 674 43.67 -15.85 11.58
C ASP A 674 43.15 -17.24 11.94
N ASN A 675 44.06 -18.15 12.29
CA ASN A 675 43.77 -19.51 12.75
C ASN A 675 42.78 -20.28 11.84
N GLY A 676 42.97 -20.17 10.53
CA GLY A 676 42.14 -20.81 9.50
C GLY A 676 40.91 -20.00 9.08
N MET A 677 40.60 -18.89 9.72
CA MET A 677 39.55 -17.96 9.29
C MET A 677 40.17 -16.86 8.43
N ALA A 678 39.64 -16.68 7.22
CA ALA A 678 40.04 -15.62 6.30
C ALA A 678 38.97 -14.52 6.30
N ARG A 679 39.33 -13.31 6.74
CA ARG A 679 38.53 -12.10 6.56
C ARG A 679 39.00 -11.39 5.29
N GLN A 680 38.06 -11.06 4.41
CA GLN A 680 38.29 -10.37 3.15
C GLN A 680 37.72 -8.96 3.24
N TYR A 681 38.55 -7.97 2.92
CA TYR A 681 38.16 -6.57 2.86
C TYR A 681 38.27 -6.04 1.44
N TYR A 682 37.27 -5.25 1.05
CA TYR A 682 37.17 -4.57 -0.23
C TYR A 682 36.94 -3.09 0.07
N ASP A 683 37.90 -2.24 -0.28
CA ASP A 683 37.90 -0.80 0.03
C ASP A 683 37.63 -0.52 1.52
N GLY A 684 38.34 -1.25 2.39
CA GLY A 684 38.23 -1.14 3.84
C GLY A 684 36.99 -1.80 4.47
N VAL A 685 36.03 -2.27 3.66
CA VAL A 685 34.80 -2.92 4.12
C VAL A 685 34.99 -4.43 4.26
N LEU A 686 34.65 -5.00 5.42
CA LEU A 686 34.61 -6.44 5.65
C LEU A 686 33.45 -7.07 4.86
N VAL A 687 33.75 -7.56 3.67
CA VAL A 687 32.77 -8.15 2.74
C VAL A 687 32.53 -9.64 2.99
N ARG A 688 33.48 -10.33 3.62
CA ARG A 688 33.37 -11.78 3.84
C ARG A 688 34.30 -12.33 4.92
N SER A 689 33.78 -13.30 5.68
CA SER A 689 34.56 -14.19 6.55
C SER A 689 34.39 -15.64 6.11
N THR A 690 35.49 -16.31 5.79
CA THR A 690 35.50 -17.69 5.28
C THR A 690 36.37 -18.59 6.17
N GLN A 691 35.79 -19.68 6.68
CA GLN A 691 36.56 -20.69 7.41
C GLN A 691 37.19 -21.68 6.43
N PHE A 692 38.51 -21.74 6.42
CA PHE A 692 39.27 -22.78 5.73
C PHE A 692 39.63 -23.94 6.67
N PRO A 693 39.71 -25.18 6.16
CA PRO A 693 40.23 -26.32 6.90
C PRO A 693 41.68 -26.07 7.33
N GLN A 694 42.05 -26.59 8.51
CA GLN A 694 43.42 -26.51 9.01
C GLN A 694 44.42 -27.12 8.00
N GLY A 695 45.50 -26.39 7.68
CA GLY A 695 46.46 -26.79 6.65
C GLY A 695 46.07 -26.39 5.22
N SER A 696 44.94 -25.70 5.03
CA SER A 696 44.71 -24.93 3.80
C SER A 696 45.53 -23.64 3.86
N VAL A 697 46.06 -23.18 2.73
CA VAL A 697 46.84 -21.93 2.63
C VAL A 697 48.15 -21.92 3.46
N ASN A 698 48.74 -23.08 3.76
CA ASN A 698 49.95 -23.20 4.58
C ASN A 698 51.27 -23.36 3.79
N GLN A 699 51.21 -23.25 2.47
CA GLN A 699 52.36 -23.42 1.58
C GLN A 699 52.61 -22.11 0.84
N ILE A 700 53.54 -21.33 1.39
CA ILE A 700 53.96 -20.03 0.87
C ILE A 700 55.47 -20.11 0.59
N ASP A 701 55.79 -20.63 -0.59
CA ASP A 701 57.18 -20.86 -1.05
C ASP A 701 57.68 -19.80 -2.02
N SER A 702 56.77 -18.97 -2.53
CA SER A 702 57.05 -17.87 -3.47
C SER A 702 55.86 -16.92 -3.52
N TYR A 703 56.10 -15.69 -3.93
CA TYR A 703 55.07 -14.74 -4.32
C TYR A 703 55.19 -14.40 -5.80
N ARG A 704 54.03 -14.17 -6.43
CA ARG A 704 53.92 -13.70 -7.81
C ARG A 704 52.90 -12.58 -7.92
N LEU A 705 53.23 -11.54 -8.68
CA LEU A 705 52.31 -10.46 -9.06
C LEU A 705 52.14 -10.43 -10.57
N GLY A 706 50.93 -10.13 -11.05
CA GLY A 706 50.64 -10.00 -12.48
C GLY A 706 50.36 -11.31 -13.23
N VAL A 707 50.59 -12.48 -12.62
CA VAL A 707 50.35 -13.79 -13.24
C VAL A 707 49.74 -14.78 -12.26
N ASN A 708 48.89 -15.67 -12.76
CA ASN A 708 48.36 -16.76 -11.95
C ASN A 708 49.45 -17.75 -11.49
N ARG A 709 49.11 -18.58 -10.50
CA ARG A 709 50.03 -19.61 -9.96
C ARG A 709 50.63 -20.48 -11.07
N ALA A 710 49.83 -20.85 -12.08
CA ALA A 710 50.26 -21.71 -13.19
C ALA A 710 51.19 -21.04 -14.21
N GLY A 711 51.35 -19.72 -14.19
CA GLY A 711 52.12 -18.98 -15.20
C GLY A 711 51.43 -18.88 -16.57
N SER A 712 50.10 -18.93 -16.63
CA SER A 712 49.33 -19.05 -17.88
C SER A 712 48.33 -17.92 -18.15
N THR A 713 48.03 -17.08 -17.16
CA THR A 713 47.05 -15.99 -17.30
C THR A 713 47.58 -14.75 -16.61
N PHE A 714 47.54 -13.63 -17.31
CA PHE A 714 48.22 -12.39 -16.93
C PHE A 714 47.22 -11.27 -16.67
N PHE A 715 47.56 -10.39 -15.74
CA PHE A 715 46.76 -9.25 -15.34
C PHE A 715 47.07 -8.01 -16.20
N GLN A 716 46.04 -7.27 -16.57
CA GLN A 716 46.18 -5.97 -17.22
C GLN A 716 45.69 -4.86 -16.29
N GLY A 717 46.62 -4.03 -15.81
CA GLY A 717 46.30 -2.97 -14.86
C GLY A 717 47.53 -2.50 -14.08
N MET A 718 47.32 -1.88 -12.93
CA MET A 718 48.38 -1.42 -12.03
C MET A 718 48.24 -2.07 -10.66
N ILE A 719 49.37 -2.28 -10.00
CA ILE A 719 49.46 -2.77 -8.62
C ILE A 719 50.39 -1.83 -7.86
N ASP A 720 49.99 -1.53 -6.63
CA ASP A 720 50.72 -0.64 -5.73
C ASP A 720 50.66 -1.11 -4.27
N GLU A 721 51.59 -0.61 -3.45
CA GLU A 721 51.60 -0.73 -1.98
C GLU A 721 51.29 -2.16 -1.47
N VAL A 722 52.09 -3.13 -1.92
CA VAL A 722 51.92 -4.54 -1.52
C VAL A 722 52.65 -4.78 -0.20
N MET A 723 51.89 -5.16 0.84
CA MET A 723 52.40 -5.38 2.19
C MET A 723 51.98 -6.74 2.76
N ILE A 724 52.90 -7.39 3.48
CA ILE A 724 52.68 -8.69 4.13
C ILE A 724 53.11 -8.62 5.59
N TRP A 725 52.22 -9.02 6.49
CA TRP A 725 52.50 -9.18 7.92
C TRP A 725 52.44 -10.65 8.32
N ASN A 726 53.27 -11.06 9.27
CA ASN A 726 53.18 -12.41 9.89
C ASN A 726 52.21 -12.49 11.07
N THR A 727 51.25 -11.56 11.12
CA THR A 727 50.18 -11.52 12.10
C THR A 727 48.86 -11.24 11.40
N SER A 728 47.75 -11.48 12.12
CA SER A 728 46.44 -11.00 11.73
C SER A 728 46.27 -9.54 12.13
N LEU A 729 45.97 -8.66 11.17
CA LEU A 729 45.62 -7.27 11.45
C LEU A 729 44.20 -7.16 12.03
N SER A 730 43.97 -6.14 12.87
CA SER A 730 42.65 -5.77 13.36
C SER A 730 41.80 -5.14 12.24
N ASP A 731 40.49 -5.01 12.47
CA ASP A 731 39.59 -4.26 11.58
C ASP A 731 40.04 -2.80 11.42
N GLY A 732 40.51 -2.18 12.51
CA GLY A 732 40.96 -0.79 12.51
C GLY A 732 42.27 -0.55 11.78
N GLU A 733 43.20 -1.50 11.88
CA GLU A 733 44.43 -1.48 11.12
C GLU A 733 44.16 -1.58 9.61
N VAL A 734 43.16 -2.37 9.19
CA VAL A 734 42.73 -2.42 7.78
C VAL A 734 42.12 -1.09 7.35
N THR A 735 41.26 -0.47 8.16
CA THR A 735 40.70 0.87 7.85
C THR A 735 41.79 1.96 7.80
N THR A 736 42.88 1.79 8.56
CA THR A 736 44.03 2.70 8.53
C THR A 736 44.76 2.62 7.19
N LEU A 737 44.94 1.43 6.62
CA LEU A 737 45.57 1.25 5.31
C LEU A 737 44.66 1.72 4.16
N ASN A 738 43.34 1.58 4.30
CA ASN A 738 42.40 1.93 3.24
C ASN A 738 42.36 3.43 2.91
N ARG A 739 42.81 4.31 3.81
CA ARG A 739 42.82 5.76 3.59
C ARG A 739 44.13 6.29 2.98
N ASP A 740 45.08 5.41 2.68
CA ASP A 740 46.34 5.78 2.00
C ASP A 740 46.07 6.25 0.56
N ILE A 741 45.06 5.67 -0.10
CA ILE A 741 44.47 6.22 -1.33
C ILE A 741 42.98 6.42 -1.06
N TYR A 742 42.47 7.63 -1.27
CA TYR A 742 41.03 7.91 -1.13
C TYR A 742 40.49 8.55 -2.39
N LEU A 743 39.17 8.44 -2.58
CA LEU A 743 38.47 9.08 -3.68
C LEU A 743 37.99 10.47 -3.22
N ASP A 744 38.55 11.53 -3.78
CA ASP A 744 38.08 12.90 -3.59
C ASP A 744 37.04 13.23 -4.66
N CYS A 745 35.77 13.26 -4.25
CA CYS A 745 34.66 13.58 -5.14
C CYS A 745 34.11 14.98 -4.86
N ALA A 746 33.97 15.79 -5.91
CA ALA A 746 33.24 17.03 -5.83
C ALA A 746 31.75 16.79 -5.53
N ALA A 747 31.10 17.76 -4.88
CA ALA A 747 29.65 17.71 -4.71
C ALA A 747 28.98 17.77 -6.09
N TYR A 748 28.16 16.77 -6.42
CA TYR A 748 27.53 16.65 -7.73
C TYR A 748 26.70 17.88 -8.08
N SER A 749 27.04 18.59 -9.15
CA SER A 749 26.46 19.89 -9.50
C SER A 749 25.06 19.81 -10.10
N GLY A 750 24.68 18.66 -10.68
CA GLY A 750 23.33 18.42 -11.22
C GLY A 750 22.27 18.11 -10.17
N ASN A 751 22.55 18.40 -8.90
CA ASN A 751 21.63 18.19 -7.78
C ASN A 751 20.56 19.29 -7.67
N GLY A 752 19.54 19.03 -6.85
CA GLY A 752 18.52 20.01 -6.50
C GLY A 752 17.14 19.65 -7.03
N GLN A 753 16.16 20.50 -6.68
CA GLN A 753 14.76 20.25 -7.04
C GLN A 753 14.53 20.46 -8.54
N ALA A 754 13.99 19.44 -9.21
CA ALA A 754 13.68 19.41 -10.64
C ALA A 754 14.84 19.84 -11.55
N ALA A 755 16.07 19.49 -11.18
CA ALA A 755 17.25 19.80 -11.99
C ALA A 755 17.22 19.05 -13.33
N ALA A 756 16.74 17.81 -13.32
CA ALA A 756 16.45 17.00 -14.50
C ALA A 756 15.02 16.48 -14.42
N SER A 757 14.39 16.22 -15.57
CA SER A 757 13.04 15.65 -15.59
C SER A 757 12.74 14.99 -16.93
N VAL A 758 11.75 14.11 -16.95
CA VAL A 758 11.09 13.69 -18.20
C VAL A 758 9.63 14.11 -18.22
N GLN A 759 9.14 14.44 -19.41
CA GLN A 759 7.82 15.03 -19.58
C GLN A 759 7.14 14.49 -20.85
N GLN A 760 5.82 14.30 -20.76
CA GLN A 760 4.95 13.99 -21.89
C GLN A 760 3.66 14.80 -21.79
N THR A 761 3.12 15.23 -22.92
CA THR A 761 1.78 15.83 -23.00
C THR A 761 0.80 14.83 -23.62
N PHE A 762 -0.32 14.59 -22.94
CA PHE A 762 -1.38 13.67 -23.33
C PHE A 762 -2.69 14.43 -23.57
N THR A 763 -3.27 14.28 -24.76
CA THR A 763 -4.58 14.88 -25.07
C THR A 763 -5.71 14.00 -24.57
N LEU A 764 -6.60 14.57 -23.75
CA LEU A 764 -7.74 13.89 -23.17
C LEU A 764 -8.75 13.48 -24.26
N PRO A 765 -9.16 12.20 -24.32
CA PRO A 765 -10.26 11.79 -25.18
C PRO A 765 -11.58 12.43 -24.73
N VAL A 766 -12.44 12.78 -25.68
CA VAL A 766 -13.76 13.41 -25.40
C VAL A 766 -14.61 12.55 -24.46
N ASP A 767 -14.59 11.23 -24.63
CA ASP A 767 -15.36 10.28 -23.82
C ASP A 767 -14.83 10.14 -22.38
N HIS A 768 -13.71 10.78 -22.04
CA HIS A 768 -13.16 10.80 -20.68
C HIS A 768 -13.11 12.23 -20.10
N ALA A 769 -13.79 13.18 -20.73
CA ALA A 769 -13.92 14.53 -20.18
C ALA A 769 -14.67 14.51 -18.84
N GLY A 770 -14.11 15.14 -17.81
CA GLY A 770 -14.72 15.20 -16.47
C GLY A 770 -14.43 14.00 -15.55
N HIS A 771 -13.74 12.97 -16.06
CA HIS A 771 -13.29 11.86 -15.23
C HIS A 771 -12.17 12.28 -14.28
N SER A 772 -12.18 11.73 -13.07
CA SER A 772 -11.00 11.62 -12.21
C SER A 772 -10.01 10.63 -12.79
N TRP A 773 -8.73 10.78 -12.48
CA TRP A 773 -7.66 9.94 -13.02
C TRP A 773 -6.71 9.47 -11.92
N LEU A 774 -6.12 8.30 -12.16
CA LEU A 774 -5.02 7.78 -11.35
C LEU A 774 -3.78 7.69 -12.22
N ILE A 775 -2.68 8.19 -11.67
CA ILE A 775 -1.37 8.06 -12.27
C ILE A 775 -0.40 7.43 -11.27
N SER A 776 0.40 6.49 -11.73
CA SER A 776 1.45 5.84 -10.97
C SER A 776 2.75 5.82 -11.76
N GLY A 777 3.87 5.71 -11.06
CA GLY A 777 5.19 5.64 -11.65
C GLY A 777 6.16 4.92 -10.72
N HIS A 778 7.14 4.25 -11.31
CA HIS A 778 8.12 3.45 -10.60
C HIS A 778 9.52 4.00 -10.81
N GLY A 779 10.34 3.95 -9.77
CA GLY A 779 11.74 4.35 -9.84
C GLY A 779 12.64 3.53 -8.92
N MET A 780 13.89 3.33 -9.35
CA MET A 780 14.93 2.69 -8.56
C MET A 780 16.31 3.29 -8.87
N ARG A 781 17.35 2.87 -8.15
CA ARG A 781 18.74 3.26 -8.41
C ARG A 781 19.71 2.09 -8.40
N THR A 782 20.85 2.29 -9.05
CA THR A 782 22.08 1.50 -8.90
C THR A 782 23.26 2.44 -8.67
N GLY A 783 24.29 1.96 -7.99
CA GLY A 783 25.45 2.78 -7.62
C GLY A 783 25.14 3.83 -6.55
N ASP A 784 26.06 4.79 -6.43
CA ASP A 784 26.11 5.84 -5.42
C ASP A 784 25.40 7.12 -5.90
N VAL A 785 24.12 6.97 -6.26
CA VAL A 785 23.25 8.08 -6.66
C VAL A 785 22.02 8.09 -5.79
N PHE A 786 21.70 9.22 -5.16
CA PHE A 786 20.54 9.33 -4.28
C PHE A 786 19.66 10.51 -4.66
N GLY A 787 18.40 10.42 -4.29
CA GLY A 787 17.41 11.44 -4.59
C GLY A 787 16.00 10.92 -4.46
N THR A 788 15.06 11.72 -4.93
CA THR A 788 13.65 11.33 -5.01
C THR A 788 13.08 11.60 -6.40
N PHE A 789 11.99 10.91 -6.73
CA PHE A 789 11.11 11.25 -7.84
C PHE A 789 9.70 11.49 -7.34
N GLU A 790 8.93 12.22 -8.14
CA GLU A 790 7.51 12.49 -7.95
C GLU A 790 6.84 12.59 -9.32
N ILE A 791 5.52 12.62 -9.34
CA ILE A 791 4.73 12.83 -10.55
C ILE A 791 4.05 14.19 -10.40
N VAL A 792 4.27 15.07 -11.37
CA VAL A 792 3.62 16.37 -11.49
C VAL A 792 2.66 16.31 -12.68
N VAL A 793 1.40 16.65 -12.47
CA VAL A 793 0.38 16.68 -13.52
C VAL A 793 -0.14 18.10 -13.65
N GLU A 794 -0.01 18.68 -14.85
CA GLU A 794 -0.59 19.98 -15.18
C GLU A 794 -1.78 19.80 -16.11
N SER A 795 -2.93 20.38 -15.75
CA SER A 795 -4.13 20.43 -16.58
C SER A 795 -4.11 21.66 -17.47
N ILE A 796 -4.24 21.50 -18.78
CA ILE A 796 -4.06 22.56 -19.77
C ILE A 796 -5.35 22.74 -20.59
N ASP A 797 -5.76 24.00 -20.78
CA ASP A 797 -6.92 24.36 -21.60
C ASP A 797 -6.59 24.45 -23.10
N VAL A 798 -7.63 24.61 -23.94
CA VAL A 798 -7.49 24.72 -25.40
C VAL A 798 -6.60 25.89 -25.88
N ASN A 799 -6.33 26.88 -25.02
CA ASN A 799 -5.47 28.02 -25.32
C ASN A 799 -4.02 27.80 -24.87
N GLY A 800 -3.70 26.64 -24.26
CA GLY A 800 -2.39 26.33 -23.70
C GLY A 800 -2.15 26.90 -22.29
N THR A 801 -3.21 27.31 -21.58
CA THR A 801 -3.12 27.84 -20.21
C THR A 801 -3.18 26.70 -19.19
N VAL A 802 -2.24 26.67 -18.24
CA VAL A 802 -2.29 25.74 -17.10
C VAL A 802 -3.41 26.18 -16.14
N LEU A 803 -4.39 25.30 -15.95
CA LEU A 803 -5.55 25.49 -15.07
C LEU A 803 -5.26 25.03 -13.63
N ALA A 804 -4.55 23.91 -13.49
CA ALA A 804 -4.19 23.32 -12.20
C ALA A 804 -2.88 22.53 -12.32
N THR A 805 -2.19 22.37 -11.18
CA THR A 805 -0.98 21.56 -11.03
C THR A 805 -1.11 20.75 -9.77
N ASP A 806 -1.05 19.43 -9.90
CA ASP A 806 -1.05 18.50 -8.79
C ASP A 806 0.28 17.74 -8.73
N THR A 807 0.71 17.33 -7.54
CA THR A 807 1.98 16.63 -7.35
C THR A 807 1.81 15.47 -6.37
N SER A 808 2.33 14.30 -6.74
CA SER A 808 2.33 13.12 -5.87
C SER A 808 3.25 13.31 -4.67
N SER A 809 3.14 12.44 -3.66
CA SER A 809 4.21 12.35 -2.65
C SER A 809 5.54 11.95 -3.28
N ALA A 810 6.62 12.64 -2.94
CA ALA A 810 7.97 12.26 -3.35
C ALA A 810 8.36 10.88 -2.78
N LYS A 811 9.03 10.08 -3.62
CA LYS A 811 9.57 8.76 -3.28
C LYS A 811 11.06 8.71 -3.49
N ALA A 812 11.78 8.18 -2.52
CA ALA A 812 13.23 7.99 -2.63
C ALA A 812 13.55 6.92 -3.68
N PHE A 813 14.65 7.11 -4.38
CA PHE A 813 15.23 6.04 -5.19
C PHE A 813 15.87 5.00 -4.26
N GLU A 814 15.32 3.80 -4.31
CA GLU A 814 15.83 2.65 -3.56
C GLU A 814 16.54 1.66 -4.50
N THR A 815 17.27 0.70 -3.95
CA THR A 815 17.89 -0.38 -4.73
C THR A 815 16.87 -1.40 -5.26
N SER A 816 15.59 -1.22 -4.90
CA SER A 816 14.43 -1.91 -5.47
C SER A 816 13.43 -0.89 -6.02
N TRP A 817 12.56 -1.31 -6.93
CA TRP A 817 11.52 -0.47 -7.50
C TRP A 817 10.57 0.08 -6.42
N ALA A 818 10.71 1.37 -6.14
CA ALA A 818 9.75 2.14 -5.36
C ALA A 818 8.65 2.67 -6.28
N SER A 819 7.44 2.85 -5.75
CA SER A 819 6.32 3.38 -6.52
C SER A 819 5.63 4.54 -5.81
N THR A 820 5.12 5.47 -6.62
CA THR A 820 4.21 6.52 -6.18
C THR A 820 2.91 6.45 -6.99
N THR A 821 1.80 6.84 -6.38
CA THR A 821 0.50 6.88 -7.04
C THR A 821 -0.26 8.11 -6.54
N MET A 822 -0.94 8.81 -7.44
CA MET A 822 -1.80 9.93 -7.08
C MET A 822 -3.13 9.88 -7.86
N ARG A 823 -4.20 10.27 -7.19
CA ARG A 823 -5.48 10.64 -7.82
C ARG A 823 -5.44 12.12 -8.15
N PHE A 824 -5.94 12.49 -9.32
CA PHE A 824 -6.14 13.90 -9.67
C PHE A 824 -7.46 14.09 -10.41
N ASP A 825 -8.06 15.26 -10.22
CA ASP A 825 -9.37 15.64 -10.75
C ASP A 825 -9.18 16.83 -11.71
N PRO A 826 -9.10 16.59 -13.03
CA PRO A 826 -8.89 17.65 -14.00
C PRO A 826 -10.00 18.72 -13.88
N PRO A 827 -9.65 20.02 -13.82
CA PRO A 827 -10.64 21.09 -13.89
C PRO A 827 -11.48 21.01 -15.17
N GLN A 828 -12.68 21.59 -15.14
CA GLN A 828 -13.49 21.75 -16.35
C GLN A 828 -12.69 22.50 -17.43
N HIS A 829 -12.92 22.12 -18.70
CA HIS A 829 -12.23 22.66 -19.89
C HIS A 829 -10.77 22.22 -20.09
N THR A 830 -10.27 21.29 -19.29
CA THR A 830 -8.99 20.62 -19.57
C THR A 830 -9.07 19.83 -20.88
N VAL A 831 -8.10 20.03 -21.77
CA VAL A 831 -7.97 19.28 -23.03
C VAL A 831 -6.67 18.48 -23.09
N ASP A 832 -5.62 18.95 -22.42
CA ASP A 832 -4.33 18.28 -22.36
C ASP A 832 -3.89 18.10 -20.90
N LEU A 833 -3.20 17.00 -20.64
CA LEU A 833 -2.49 16.74 -19.39
C LEU A 833 -1.00 16.69 -19.68
N ARG A 834 -0.21 17.47 -18.95
CA ARG A 834 1.25 17.40 -19.02
C ARG A 834 1.79 16.69 -17.79
N ILE A 835 2.32 15.50 -18.01
CA ILE A 835 2.89 14.64 -16.98
C ILE A 835 4.40 14.90 -16.95
N THR A 836 4.93 15.28 -15.80
CA THR A 836 6.36 15.51 -15.58
C THR A 836 6.85 14.68 -14.41
N ILE A 837 7.96 13.97 -14.58
CA ILE A 837 8.66 13.26 -13.52
C ILE A 837 10.00 13.95 -13.29
N PRO A 838 10.08 14.88 -12.31
CA PRO A 838 11.34 15.48 -11.94
C PRO A 838 12.21 14.52 -11.12
N LEU A 839 13.51 14.59 -11.36
CA LEU A 839 14.54 13.96 -10.56
C LEU A 839 15.10 14.99 -9.58
N ASN A 840 14.95 14.70 -8.29
CA ASN A 840 15.48 15.52 -7.20
C ASN A 840 16.73 14.84 -6.63
N LEU A 841 17.81 14.82 -7.40
CA LEU A 841 19.10 14.22 -7.01
C LEU A 841 19.80 15.06 -5.92
N VAL A 842 20.59 14.41 -5.07
CA VAL A 842 21.33 15.06 -3.97
C VAL A 842 22.80 15.27 -4.31
N ALA A 843 23.40 16.29 -3.71
CA ALA A 843 24.78 16.69 -3.95
C ALA A 843 25.84 15.66 -3.51
N THR A 844 25.48 14.70 -2.66
CA THR A 844 26.36 13.62 -2.21
C THR A 844 26.46 12.46 -3.20
N SER A 845 25.71 12.49 -4.31
CA SER A 845 25.78 11.47 -5.35
C SER A 845 27.15 11.52 -6.04
N THR A 846 27.75 10.37 -6.35
CA THR A 846 29.08 10.30 -6.98
C THR A 846 29.06 9.55 -8.31
N ASP A 847 28.60 8.32 -8.37
CA ASP A 847 28.57 7.54 -9.62
C ASP A 847 27.47 6.46 -9.59
N GLY A 848 26.62 6.42 -10.60
CA GLY A 848 25.55 5.44 -10.72
C GLY A 848 24.40 5.89 -11.61
N SER A 849 23.24 5.26 -11.45
CA SER A 849 22.07 5.50 -12.28
C SER A 849 20.78 5.53 -11.48
N VAL A 850 19.82 6.35 -11.89
CA VAL A 850 18.42 6.22 -11.51
C VAL A 850 17.59 5.77 -12.71
N TYR A 851 16.58 4.95 -12.45
CA TYR A 851 15.72 4.35 -13.46
C TYR A 851 14.28 4.79 -13.22
N LEU A 852 13.55 5.02 -14.30
CA LEU A 852 12.11 5.28 -14.33
C LEU A 852 11.43 4.27 -15.26
N ASP A 853 10.31 3.72 -14.82
CA ASP A 853 9.53 2.77 -15.62
C ASP A 853 8.05 2.74 -15.19
N SER A 854 7.20 2.14 -16.02
CA SER A 854 5.79 1.85 -15.76
C SER A 854 5.04 3.07 -15.24
N VAL A 855 5.06 4.15 -16.05
CA VAL A 855 4.23 5.33 -15.83
C VAL A 855 2.85 5.04 -16.39
N ASP A 856 1.95 4.68 -15.50
CA ASP A 856 0.62 4.26 -15.88
C ASP A 856 -0.42 5.30 -15.53
N MET A 857 -1.34 5.56 -16.46
CA MET A 857 -2.43 6.50 -16.27
C MET A 857 -3.75 5.91 -16.74
N TYR A 858 -4.76 5.93 -15.86
CA TYR A 858 -6.08 5.37 -16.12
C TYR A 858 -7.18 6.31 -15.65
N PRO A 859 -8.29 6.43 -16.40
CA PRO A 859 -9.46 7.15 -15.94
C PRO A 859 -10.18 6.29 -14.90
N ILE A 860 -10.59 6.92 -13.80
CA ILE A 860 -11.52 6.32 -12.84
C ILE A 860 -12.88 6.25 -13.51
N ARG A 861 -13.48 5.06 -13.55
CA ARG A 861 -14.75 4.79 -14.23
C ARG A 861 -15.70 4.05 -13.29
N PRO A 862 -17.03 4.24 -13.45
CA PRO A 862 -17.67 5.11 -14.44
C PRO A 862 -17.66 6.59 -14.01
N ASN A 863 -18.09 7.48 -14.91
CA ASN A 863 -18.49 8.86 -14.61
C ASN A 863 -19.92 9.04 -15.15
N LEU A 864 -20.91 9.09 -14.27
CA LEU A 864 -22.33 9.04 -14.62
C LEU A 864 -23.09 10.25 -14.06
N GLY A 865 -24.16 10.65 -14.75
CA GLY A 865 -25.12 11.62 -14.24
C GLY A 865 -26.19 10.93 -13.40
N TRP A 866 -26.01 10.90 -12.08
CA TRP A 866 -26.91 10.25 -11.14
C TRP A 866 -28.16 11.07 -10.80
N VAL A 867 -29.30 10.39 -10.62
CA VAL A 867 -30.48 11.00 -9.96
C VAL A 867 -30.44 10.78 -8.45
N ASN A 868 -31.20 11.59 -7.70
CA ASN A 868 -31.40 11.36 -6.27
C ASN A 868 -32.18 10.06 -6.06
N GLY A 869 -31.75 9.22 -5.12
CA GLY A 869 -32.29 7.87 -4.95
C GLY A 869 -31.58 6.80 -5.77
N SER A 870 -30.55 7.15 -6.54
CA SER A 870 -29.82 6.18 -7.36
C SER A 870 -29.06 5.13 -6.54
N ILE A 871 -28.99 3.91 -7.07
CA ILE A 871 -28.25 2.79 -6.47
C ILE A 871 -27.23 2.17 -7.43
N ALA A 872 -26.14 1.62 -6.88
CA ALA A 872 -25.14 0.89 -7.66
C ALA A 872 -24.69 -0.42 -7.00
N GLU A 873 -24.30 -1.39 -7.83
CA GLU A 873 -23.68 -2.66 -7.43
C GLU A 873 -22.57 -3.03 -8.41
N THR A 874 -21.51 -3.66 -7.93
CA THR A 874 -20.38 -4.05 -8.80
C THR A 874 -19.85 -5.44 -8.43
N ALA A 875 -19.61 -6.28 -9.44
CA ALA A 875 -18.87 -7.54 -9.28
C ALA A 875 -17.36 -7.30 -9.29
N VAL A 876 -16.91 -6.40 -8.41
CA VAL A 876 -15.52 -5.92 -8.31
C VAL A 876 -14.67 -6.84 -7.42
N SER A 877 -13.34 -6.64 -7.46
CA SER A 877 -12.39 -7.11 -6.44
C SER A 877 -12.70 -6.41 -5.08
N THR A 878 -11.71 -6.07 -4.27
CA THR A 878 -11.96 -5.34 -3.02
C THR A 878 -12.50 -3.93 -3.30
N GLY A 879 -13.81 -3.69 -3.45
CA GLY A 879 -14.34 -2.39 -3.93
C GLY A 879 -14.47 -1.26 -2.90
N ALA A 880 -14.49 -1.58 -1.60
CA ALA A 880 -14.60 -0.63 -0.49
C ALA A 880 -13.43 -0.80 0.49
N ARG A 881 -12.19 -0.91 -0.03
CA ARG A 881 -10.99 -1.14 0.80
C ARG A 881 -10.71 0.04 1.73
N SER A 882 -11.03 1.27 1.30
CA SER A 882 -10.84 2.48 2.07
C SER A 882 -11.77 3.58 1.56
N PHE A 883 -12.13 4.49 2.45
CA PHE A 883 -12.76 5.77 2.14
C PHE A 883 -11.82 6.93 2.49
N GLU A 884 -10.51 6.66 2.57
CA GLU A 884 -9.47 7.68 2.59
C GLU A 884 -8.86 7.86 1.19
N PRO A 885 -8.49 9.09 0.81
CA PRO A 885 -7.81 9.33 -0.47
C PRO A 885 -6.43 8.66 -0.51
N GLY A 886 -5.92 8.44 -1.72
CA GLY A 886 -4.56 7.91 -1.92
C GLY A 886 -4.43 6.39 -1.84
N THR A 887 -5.54 5.64 -1.90
CA THR A 887 -5.45 4.19 -2.13
C THR A 887 -5.01 3.87 -3.55
N THR A 888 -4.22 2.81 -3.72
CA THR A 888 -3.87 2.25 -5.03
C THR A 888 -5.12 1.79 -5.79
N TYR A 889 -5.10 1.92 -7.12
CA TYR A 889 -6.26 1.75 -8.02
C TYR A 889 -7.04 0.44 -7.85
N GLY A 890 -8.35 0.50 -8.16
CA GLY A 890 -9.26 -0.64 -8.27
C GLY A 890 -9.81 -1.16 -6.95
N GLN A 891 -9.29 -0.67 -5.82
CA GLN A 891 -9.64 -1.19 -4.51
C GLN A 891 -10.58 -0.29 -3.69
N SER A 892 -10.96 0.89 -4.19
CA SER A 892 -11.88 1.79 -3.49
C SER A 892 -12.94 2.39 -4.41
N LEU A 893 -13.30 1.68 -5.48
CA LEU A 893 -14.30 2.11 -6.49
C LEU A 893 -15.60 2.64 -5.86
N ILE A 894 -16.01 2.10 -4.70
CA ILE A 894 -17.22 2.56 -4.04
C ILE A 894 -17.08 4.00 -3.54
N ALA A 895 -15.89 4.41 -3.08
CA ALA A 895 -15.63 5.81 -2.73
C ALA A 895 -15.69 6.72 -3.97
N ASP A 896 -15.18 6.25 -5.11
CA ASP A 896 -15.26 6.98 -6.38
C ASP A 896 -16.71 7.13 -6.87
N LEU A 897 -17.54 6.08 -6.80
CA LEU A 897 -18.97 6.16 -7.16
C LEU A 897 -19.75 7.14 -6.27
N LEU A 898 -19.41 7.21 -4.98
CA LEU A 898 -20.02 8.17 -4.05
C LEU A 898 -19.62 9.61 -4.38
N ASP A 899 -18.36 9.83 -4.79
CA ASP A 899 -17.85 11.13 -5.23
C ASP A 899 -18.47 11.55 -6.57
N ASP A 900 -18.68 10.59 -7.48
CA ASP A 900 -19.38 10.77 -8.75
C ASP A 900 -20.88 11.10 -8.56
N GLY A 901 -21.46 10.65 -7.45
CA GLY A 901 -22.76 11.14 -6.96
C GLY A 901 -23.86 10.10 -6.79
N VAL A 902 -23.55 8.80 -6.73
CA VAL A 902 -24.55 7.77 -6.41
C VAL A 902 -25.16 8.00 -5.01
N SER A 903 -26.45 7.68 -4.83
CA SER A 903 -27.14 7.88 -3.54
C SER A 903 -27.00 6.69 -2.58
N GLY A 904 -26.81 5.48 -3.11
CA GLY A 904 -26.57 4.27 -2.33
C GLY A 904 -25.77 3.22 -3.11
N VAL A 905 -24.93 2.46 -2.44
CA VAL A 905 -24.03 1.50 -3.10
C VAL A 905 -23.51 0.46 -2.12
N LYS A 906 -23.23 -0.75 -2.59
CA LYS A 906 -22.59 -1.81 -1.80
C LYS A 906 -21.15 -2.06 -2.27
N GLY A 907 -20.26 -2.31 -1.31
CA GLY A 907 -18.85 -2.63 -1.55
C GLY A 907 -18.28 -3.67 -0.60
N TYR A 908 -17.03 -4.07 -0.84
CA TYR A 908 -16.36 -5.14 -0.09
C TYR A 908 -15.02 -4.66 0.45
N VAL A 909 -14.80 -4.80 1.76
CA VAL A 909 -13.63 -4.27 2.48
C VAL A 909 -12.38 -5.15 2.38
N TYR A 910 -12.56 -6.37 1.86
CA TYR A 910 -11.53 -7.33 1.47
C TYR A 910 -11.96 -8.03 0.17
N GLU A 911 -11.09 -8.85 -0.42
CA GLU A 911 -11.35 -9.58 -1.66
C GLU A 911 -12.55 -10.54 -1.49
N PRO A 912 -13.70 -10.27 -2.13
CA PRO A 912 -14.86 -11.13 -1.99
C PRO A 912 -14.70 -12.39 -2.86
N TYR A 913 -15.36 -13.48 -2.46
CA TYR A 913 -15.73 -14.49 -3.44
C TYR A 913 -16.82 -13.90 -4.34
N LEU A 914 -16.67 -14.01 -5.66
CA LEU A 914 -17.68 -13.51 -6.60
C LEU A 914 -19.07 -14.13 -6.38
N THR A 915 -19.16 -15.32 -5.78
CA THR A 915 -20.45 -15.92 -5.40
C THR A 915 -21.12 -15.26 -4.19
N ALA A 916 -20.42 -14.36 -3.50
CA ALA A 916 -20.88 -13.66 -2.30
C ALA A 916 -21.09 -12.14 -2.55
N VAL A 917 -21.29 -11.75 -3.81
CA VAL A 917 -21.67 -10.39 -4.21
C VAL A 917 -23.18 -10.30 -4.51
N GLY A 918 -23.78 -9.11 -4.41
CA GLY A 918 -25.25 -8.98 -4.46
C GLY A 918 -25.85 -8.99 -5.86
N LEU A 919 -26.80 -9.87 -6.15
CA LEU A 919 -27.34 -10.03 -7.52
C LEU A 919 -28.16 -8.81 -8.00
N PRO A 920 -27.76 -8.12 -9.09
CA PRO A 920 -28.50 -7.00 -9.66
C PRO A 920 -29.96 -7.31 -9.99
N SER A 921 -30.26 -8.54 -10.44
CA SER A 921 -31.62 -8.95 -10.81
C SER A 921 -32.59 -8.93 -9.64
N VAL A 922 -32.10 -9.14 -8.41
CA VAL A 922 -32.88 -9.04 -7.18
C VAL A 922 -32.82 -7.63 -6.61
N LEU A 923 -31.61 -7.05 -6.52
CA LEU A 923 -31.39 -5.73 -5.92
C LEU A 923 -32.25 -4.66 -6.61
N MET A 924 -32.12 -4.55 -7.93
CA MET A 924 -32.75 -3.47 -8.67
C MET A 924 -34.26 -3.65 -8.79
N THR A 925 -34.73 -4.91 -8.86
CA THR A 925 -36.16 -5.19 -9.00
C THR A 925 -36.91 -5.05 -7.68
N SER A 926 -36.33 -5.49 -6.56
CA SER A 926 -36.85 -5.18 -5.22
C SER A 926 -36.90 -3.68 -4.99
N TYR A 927 -35.82 -2.95 -5.33
CA TYR A 927 -35.78 -1.50 -5.18
C TYR A 927 -36.83 -0.77 -6.05
N ALA A 928 -36.95 -1.17 -7.32
CA ALA A 928 -37.94 -0.64 -8.25
C ALA A 928 -39.39 -1.03 -7.89
N SER A 929 -39.58 -2.02 -7.01
CA SER A 929 -40.88 -2.40 -6.46
C SER A 929 -41.26 -1.61 -5.20
N GLY A 930 -40.43 -0.66 -4.76
CA GLY A 930 -40.70 0.25 -3.64
C GLY A 930 -39.99 -0.10 -2.33
N TYR A 931 -39.26 -1.21 -2.25
CA TYR A 931 -38.50 -1.56 -1.03
C TYR A 931 -37.31 -0.63 -0.83
N ASN A 932 -36.94 -0.41 0.43
CA ASN A 932 -35.85 0.50 0.78
C ASN A 932 -34.46 -0.05 0.43
N LEU A 933 -33.46 0.82 0.46
CA LEU A 933 -32.07 0.52 0.14
C LEU A 933 -31.53 -0.68 0.94
N ALA A 934 -31.70 -0.65 2.26
CA ALA A 934 -31.14 -1.66 3.15
C ALA A 934 -31.78 -3.04 2.93
N GLU A 935 -33.11 -3.10 2.80
CA GLU A 935 -33.85 -4.33 2.51
C GLU A 935 -33.49 -4.90 1.14
N SER A 936 -33.42 -4.05 0.10
CA SER A 936 -33.10 -4.48 -1.26
C SER A 936 -31.70 -5.07 -1.35
N HIS A 937 -30.71 -4.50 -0.66
CA HIS A 937 -29.35 -5.07 -0.60
C HIS A 937 -29.26 -6.36 0.22
N ALA A 938 -30.03 -6.50 1.29
CA ALA A 938 -30.08 -7.74 2.06
C ALA A 938 -30.76 -8.87 1.27
N ALA A 939 -31.87 -8.55 0.60
CA ALA A 939 -32.58 -9.48 -0.29
C ALA A 939 -31.71 -9.98 -1.45
N ALA A 940 -30.78 -9.15 -1.94
CA ALA A 940 -29.91 -9.48 -3.06
C ALA A 940 -28.61 -10.21 -2.66
N ASN A 941 -28.29 -10.34 -1.37
CA ASN A 941 -27.07 -10.98 -0.91
C ASN A 941 -27.27 -11.61 0.48
N LEU A 942 -27.22 -12.94 0.54
CA LEU A 942 -27.53 -13.68 1.76
C LEU A 942 -26.36 -13.76 2.75
N GLN A 943 -25.15 -13.35 2.36
CA GLN A 943 -23.93 -13.55 3.15
C GLN A 943 -23.77 -12.48 4.23
N SER A 944 -23.94 -12.90 5.48
CA SER A 944 -23.69 -12.12 6.69
C SER A 944 -22.41 -12.54 7.42
N SER A 945 -21.90 -11.69 8.31
CA SER A 945 -20.55 -11.83 8.92
C SER A 945 -19.42 -11.79 7.89
N TRP A 946 -19.69 -11.28 6.67
CA TRP A 946 -18.76 -11.26 5.55
C TRP A 946 -18.09 -9.88 5.39
N MET A 947 -17.61 -9.59 4.18
CA MET A 947 -16.80 -8.42 3.85
C MET A 947 -17.62 -7.26 3.29
N GLY A 948 -18.94 -7.41 3.14
CA GLY A 948 -19.83 -6.43 2.52
C GLY A 948 -20.11 -5.21 3.40
N VAL A 949 -20.29 -4.05 2.80
CA VAL A 949 -20.73 -2.79 3.43
C VAL A 949 -21.74 -2.14 2.50
N THR A 950 -22.90 -1.77 3.02
CA THR A 950 -23.93 -1.01 2.29
C THR A 950 -23.85 0.45 2.70
N ILE A 951 -23.71 1.36 1.75
CA ILE A 951 -23.55 2.81 1.95
C ILE A 951 -24.81 3.50 1.45
N GLY A 952 -25.31 4.48 2.22
CA GLY A 952 -26.50 5.27 1.91
C GLY A 952 -27.46 5.33 3.09
N ASP A 953 -28.54 6.10 2.94
CA ASP A 953 -29.61 6.15 3.92
C ASP A 953 -30.41 4.82 3.90
N PRO A 954 -30.59 4.13 5.04
CA PRO A 954 -31.20 2.80 5.06
C PRO A 954 -32.61 2.75 4.50
N LYS A 955 -33.41 3.81 4.70
CA LYS A 955 -34.83 3.83 4.34
C LYS A 955 -35.10 4.54 3.00
N MET A 956 -34.06 4.97 2.29
CA MET A 956 -34.19 5.58 0.96
C MET A 956 -34.92 4.62 0.01
N ALA A 957 -36.11 5.02 -0.47
CA ALA A 957 -36.93 4.21 -1.38
C ALA A 957 -37.68 5.12 -2.39
N PRO A 958 -37.07 5.47 -3.53
CA PRO A 958 -37.63 6.42 -4.50
C PRO A 958 -38.93 5.93 -5.14
N TYR A 959 -39.18 4.63 -5.12
CA TYR A 959 -40.38 3.97 -5.67
C TYR A 959 -41.46 3.70 -4.61
N ALA A 960 -41.32 4.17 -3.37
CA ALA A 960 -42.33 3.97 -2.33
C ALA A 960 -43.68 4.66 -2.66
N ASP A 961 -43.66 5.65 -3.55
CA ASP A 961 -44.85 6.30 -4.08
C ASP A 961 -45.72 5.37 -4.96
N LEU A 962 -45.23 4.17 -5.31
CA LEU A 962 -46.01 3.14 -6.00
C LEU A 962 -46.96 2.37 -5.06
N PHE A 963 -46.75 2.44 -3.75
CA PHE A 963 -47.58 1.68 -2.82
C PHE A 963 -48.97 2.30 -2.67
N HIS A 964 -49.98 1.45 -2.76
CA HIS A 964 -51.33 1.72 -2.31
C HIS A 964 -51.58 0.94 -1.01
N ASP A 965 -52.22 1.58 -0.04
CA ASP A 965 -52.54 0.95 1.24
C ASP A 965 -54.04 1.09 1.47
N ILE A 966 -54.77 -0.01 1.31
CA ILE A 966 -56.22 0.00 1.42
C ILE A 966 -56.62 -0.47 2.81
N ASN A 967 -57.08 0.48 3.62
CA ASN A 967 -57.58 0.24 4.95
C ASN A 967 -59.11 0.08 4.93
N LEU A 968 -59.60 -1.12 5.27
CA LEU A 968 -61.01 -1.32 5.60
C LEU A 968 -61.23 -0.95 7.07
N ILE A 969 -61.79 0.24 7.28
CA ILE A 969 -61.90 0.87 8.60
C ILE A 969 -62.97 0.18 9.45
N ASP A 970 -64.14 -0.07 8.86
CA ASP A 970 -65.25 -0.79 9.52
C ASP A 970 -66.28 -1.28 8.48
N ALA A 971 -67.13 -2.22 8.90
CA ALA A 971 -68.22 -2.76 8.12
C ALA A 971 -69.47 -2.95 8.98
N ARG A 972 -70.64 -2.51 8.50
CA ARG A 972 -71.92 -2.74 9.18
C ARG A 972 -73.02 -3.19 8.24
N LEU A 973 -73.97 -3.94 8.80
CA LEU A 973 -75.25 -4.20 8.14
C LEU A 973 -76.19 -3.01 8.34
N LEU A 974 -76.79 -2.51 7.26
CA LEU A 974 -77.83 -1.49 7.37
C LEU A 974 -79.18 -2.08 7.78
N GLU A 975 -79.39 -3.37 7.50
CA GLU A 975 -80.62 -4.12 7.78
C GLU A 975 -80.29 -5.56 8.20
N ASN A 976 -81.20 -6.21 8.94
CA ASN A 976 -81.03 -7.60 9.35
C ASN A 976 -80.91 -8.53 8.13
N ALA A 977 -79.84 -9.32 8.07
CA ALA A 977 -79.63 -10.31 7.03
C ALA A 977 -80.59 -11.51 7.18
N SER A 978 -81.25 -11.92 6.08
CA SER A 978 -82.06 -13.14 5.99
C SER A 978 -81.59 -13.98 4.81
N TYR A 979 -81.45 -15.30 5.02
CA TYR A 979 -80.96 -16.22 3.99
C TYR A 979 -81.76 -16.12 2.67
N GLY A 980 -81.06 -15.94 1.55
CA GLY A 980 -81.65 -15.82 0.22
C GLY A 980 -82.38 -14.50 -0.06
N GLN A 981 -82.25 -13.48 0.81
CA GLN A 981 -82.77 -12.14 0.59
C GLN A 981 -81.65 -11.11 0.49
N ASN A 982 -81.89 -10.05 -0.29
CA ASN A 982 -80.93 -8.94 -0.38
C ASN A 982 -80.75 -8.28 0.99
N THR A 983 -79.51 -8.03 1.38
CA THR A 983 -79.13 -7.12 2.46
C THR A 983 -78.03 -6.19 1.97
N THR A 984 -77.84 -5.05 2.63
CA THR A 984 -76.79 -4.09 2.31
C THR A 984 -75.75 -4.05 3.42
N ILE A 985 -74.51 -4.37 3.05
CA ILE A 985 -73.33 -4.16 3.87
C ILE A 985 -72.77 -2.79 3.49
N GLN A 986 -72.62 -1.91 4.47
CA GLN A 986 -71.92 -0.64 4.31
C GLN A 986 -70.49 -0.79 4.81
N LEU A 987 -69.53 -0.41 3.99
CA LEU A 987 -68.09 -0.47 4.28
C LEU A 987 -67.53 0.95 4.36
N ALA A 988 -66.76 1.25 5.39
CA ALA A 988 -65.89 2.42 5.44
C ALA A 988 -64.50 1.99 4.99
N ILE A 989 -64.02 2.55 3.89
CA ILE A 989 -62.75 2.17 3.27
C ILE A 989 -61.95 3.42 2.95
N ALA A 990 -60.64 3.34 3.13
CA ALA A 990 -59.73 4.43 2.82
C ALA A 990 -58.50 3.91 2.08
N ASN A 991 -58.03 4.64 1.08
CA ASN A 991 -56.66 4.49 0.60
C ASN A 991 -55.77 5.42 1.42
N THR A 992 -54.86 4.87 2.20
CA THR A 992 -53.83 5.61 2.96
C THR A 992 -52.51 5.69 2.19
N GLY A 993 -52.39 5.04 1.03
CA GLY A 993 -51.18 5.03 0.20
C GLY A 993 -51.11 6.17 -0.83
N MET A 994 -49.92 6.37 -1.39
CA MET A 994 -49.60 7.45 -2.32
C MET A 994 -50.05 7.18 -3.76
N ALA A 995 -50.26 5.91 -4.12
CA ALA A 995 -50.72 5.54 -5.45
C ALA A 995 -52.24 5.37 -5.49
N VAL A 996 -52.82 5.60 -6.68
CA VAL A 996 -54.19 5.18 -6.98
C VAL A 996 -54.29 3.66 -6.87
N ALA A 997 -55.16 3.17 -6.00
CA ALA A 997 -55.43 1.75 -5.86
C ALA A 997 -56.45 1.29 -6.90
N ASN A 998 -56.09 0.30 -7.70
CA ASN A 998 -56.99 -0.36 -8.66
C ASN A 998 -57.03 -1.86 -8.38
N GLY A 999 -58.15 -2.35 -7.87
CA GLY A 999 -58.28 -3.75 -7.48
C GLY A 999 -59.72 -4.25 -7.50
N SER A 1000 -59.95 -5.37 -6.84
CA SER A 1000 -61.28 -5.96 -6.67
C SER A 1000 -61.62 -6.09 -5.18
N LEU A 1001 -62.83 -5.70 -4.81
CA LEU A 1001 -63.43 -5.95 -3.51
C LEU A 1001 -64.20 -7.28 -3.54
N LEU A 1002 -63.79 -8.23 -2.69
CA LEU A 1002 -64.38 -9.55 -2.55
C LEU A 1002 -65.04 -9.68 -1.17
N ILE A 1003 -66.32 -10.05 -1.13
CA ILE A 1003 -67.05 -10.39 0.10
C ILE A 1003 -67.41 -11.87 0.02
N GLN A 1004 -67.02 -12.65 1.02
CA GLN A 1004 -67.25 -14.10 1.08
C GLN A 1004 -67.84 -14.49 2.43
N ASP A 1005 -68.44 -15.69 2.48
CA ASP A 1005 -68.83 -16.31 3.73
C ASP A 1005 -67.61 -16.72 4.56
N ILE A 1006 -67.81 -16.97 5.86
CA ILE A 1006 -66.75 -17.31 6.83
C ILE A 1006 -65.99 -18.59 6.43
N GLN A 1007 -66.63 -19.50 5.69
CA GLN A 1007 -65.98 -20.72 5.21
C GLN A 1007 -65.18 -20.52 3.90
N GLY A 1008 -65.22 -19.32 3.30
CA GLY A 1008 -64.53 -18.96 2.06
C GLY A 1008 -65.06 -19.68 0.81
N ASN A 1009 -66.23 -20.31 0.91
CA ASN A 1009 -66.77 -21.19 -0.13
C ASN A 1009 -67.88 -20.54 -0.95
N ILE A 1010 -68.45 -19.43 -0.46
CA ILE A 1010 -69.54 -18.70 -1.12
C ILE A 1010 -69.13 -17.25 -1.30
N GLU A 1011 -69.00 -16.84 -2.56
CA GLU A 1011 -68.81 -15.44 -2.96
C GLU A 1011 -70.14 -14.68 -2.91
N LEU A 1012 -70.23 -13.74 -1.98
CA LEU A 1012 -71.39 -12.88 -1.78
C LEU A 1012 -71.33 -11.62 -2.66
N TYR A 1013 -70.12 -11.16 -2.99
CA TYR A 1013 -69.87 -10.05 -3.91
C TYR A 1013 -68.44 -10.07 -4.44
N ASN A 1014 -68.27 -9.69 -5.71
CA ASN A 1014 -66.96 -9.41 -6.31
C ASN A 1014 -67.13 -8.27 -7.33
N GLY A 1015 -66.42 -7.17 -7.12
CA GLY A 1015 -66.49 -6.02 -8.00
C GLY A 1015 -65.22 -5.20 -7.98
N MET A 1016 -64.98 -4.47 -9.08
CA MET A 1016 -63.82 -3.58 -9.17
C MET A 1016 -63.96 -2.41 -8.18
N LEU A 1017 -62.85 -2.08 -7.53
CA LEU A 1017 -62.70 -0.94 -6.64
C LEU A 1017 -61.51 -0.10 -7.11
N THR A 1018 -61.78 1.18 -7.33
CA THR A 1018 -60.74 2.19 -7.57
C THR A 1018 -60.82 3.23 -6.48
N LEU A 1019 -59.73 3.44 -5.75
CA LEU A 1019 -59.60 4.50 -4.77
C LEU A 1019 -58.46 5.45 -5.22
N PRO A 1020 -58.72 6.77 -5.29
CA PRO A 1020 -57.66 7.77 -5.49
C PRO A 1020 -56.55 7.65 -4.44
N GLU A 1021 -55.38 8.21 -4.74
CA GLU A 1021 -54.28 8.42 -3.78
C GLU A 1021 -54.76 9.06 -2.47
N GLY A 1022 -54.11 8.74 -1.36
CA GLY A 1022 -54.65 8.97 -0.02
C GLY A 1022 -54.91 10.43 0.32
N ASP A 1023 -54.20 11.36 -0.30
CA ASP A 1023 -54.34 12.81 -0.14
C ASP A 1023 -55.30 13.46 -1.14
N ALA A 1024 -55.87 12.69 -2.07
CA ALA A 1024 -56.88 13.15 -3.01
C ALA A 1024 -58.32 13.00 -2.51
N GLU A 1025 -59.22 13.81 -3.07
CA GLU A 1025 -60.65 13.73 -2.77
C GLU A 1025 -61.24 12.39 -3.22
N GLY A 1026 -61.97 11.73 -2.33
CA GLY A 1026 -62.56 10.41 -2.57
C GLY A 1026 -61.63 9.24 -2.22
N SER A 1027 -60.48 9.48 -1.61
CA SER A 1027 -59.63 8.40 -1.07
C SER A 1027 -60.24 7.75 0.17
N TYR A 1028 -61.10 8.47 0.90
CA TYR A 1028 -61.99 7.90 1.93
C TYR A 1028 -63.41 7.76 1.36
N GLN A 1029 -63.96 6.55 1.36
CA GLN A 1029 -65.29 6.25 0.82
C GLN A 1029 -66.14 5.41 1.76
N LEU A 1030 -67.46 5.66 1.72
CA LEU A 1030 -68.47 4.74 2.24
C LEU A 1030 -69.11 3.98 1.08
N LEU A 1031 -68.91 2.68 1.04
CA LEU A 1031 -69.44 1.81 0.00
C LEU A 1031 -70.65 1.04 0.51
N ASN A 1032 -71.81 1.22 -0.12
CA ASN A 1032 -73.00 0.41 0.15
C ASN A 1032 -73.07 -0.74 -0.85
N ILE A 1033 -72.73 -1.94 -0.39
CA ILE A 1033 -72.67 -3.17 -1.21
C ILE A 1033 -73.88 -4.04 -0.89
N THR A 1034 -74.71 -4.31 -1.89
CA THR A 1034 -75.85 -5.22 -1.76
C THR A 1034 -75.39 -6.65 -2.01
N VAL A 1035 -75.64 -7.53 -1.03
CA VAL A 1035 -75.29 -8.95 -1.08
C VAL A 1035 -76.53 -9.83 -0.81
N VAL A 1036 -76.46 -11.10 -1.18
CA VAL A 1036 -77.49 -12.10 -0.88
C VAL A 1036 -76.85 -13.22 -0.05
N PRO A 1037 -77.06 -13.24 1.29
CA PRO A 1037 -76.48 -14.23 2.20
C PRO A 1037 -77.01 -15.65 2.02
#